data_AF-A0A819PNR3-F1
#
_entry.id   AF-A0A819PNR3-F1
#
_cell.length_a   1.000
_cell.length_b   1.000
_cell.length_c   1.000
_cell.angle_alpha   90.00
_cell.angle_beta   90.00
_cell.angle_gamma   90.00
#
_symmetry.space_group_name_H-M   'P 1'
#
loop_
_entity.id
_entity.type
_entity.pdbx_description
1 polymer ?
#
loop_
_entity_poly.entity_id
_entity_poly.type
_entity_poly.pdbx_seq_one_letter_code
_entity_poly.pdbx_strand_id
1 'polypeptide(L)'
;MAASSKNWQSLLKIKPTDIRLDNDVEDDPNDKLSDLYTSLNPDELDNIDDLRHALRLGQRFTECFRTQKDDCWQNLVAVAQENEKLKKTRLETAKNANTDFKDDLANLEHEINILRKEAETYKREYDNASGDLGHVRDELLRNVAKVRQLENERDDYKKRAEEAQKRVTELFGTTRLKTDDSERTSRVRALEKELNDALDENNNYFEENQKLSKKLVDLERDKTEIDHHINELSKEYSRTKELLNEKDQENLALKQSINLLENQKAMGPGEDDDDVVMKAVEDRVKQWKDVFKAKDDEIDDLKRKVISLHDKLQMYSIEDQKADVTTLNKALAEKDQQILMLKKKVEEATNDLIKQTDALDRMRNDYTASNDPTSIANRSQALETNRLKRQVNDYEKELADRDIRLHDLDKQLRGFLDNNYELRDAVQEIRQLKEHLKLKDRQIEDLAQYASRNELTVNEVTDENEELRAKLGMDPRTPMTVEQLKTARMTRTEANQAVVQVLQKEIERLEEERLKLKQNCRQLARQAGVRAAELGLAGDTVWIDDNGIPRPSGTNADEAIRIARNDYDQQLKASDANIDQLHRELIEKTNENRSLINEIRGLEQGLREIDEQLKQKRFQRTASGDQSSPYIIQCPSLDKMLEVLQTQSLTGRYDDVMMLKSENDKLVGRNAELRDELYNARHEKTKSDVNLKLALEQNEKFQRDLKLFEEAGAVPLAFQSMKLPDGLSPSSRDIISSLNEYLVDALAEVTAQREMNKQLEEGLDKYRRKLNVIKHQTGLLYKDFHEKQLQWTNEREQTNDAKRDLQTEIEKNLVKLQEFDRLLNTLEQDDAEVRRRTAEVTRKITVLRVNEKVAGRKILSYQDIETKLRKDNTKLRTEVIDMEVAVQTRLNYLQRFKDTAAYRIKHLQKQVEESVHQTELDKLNKKYEDIVEKYRDLLEQQHTYVQQTEQTSLVSDANRRLTDEVEFLKRQLQIDKEKMHLLEETMENLKNQGLINAGYATTMLRTSTTGSLDDDNPGSLSRKITVLEMKELNERQRAEYAQKLYDQQRVTLRQMEDRNLELEHKFSELTRMNLEMQRAERELRDELAHSVPRTVSDADKRRISELEGSEIQAKQEIGRLREISEVATYQVGAINDMKVLDEKEFQSLRLQLLDLQSKSDDKSEIGKIKSLVKITL
;
A
#
# COMPACT_ATOMS: atom_id res chain seq x y z
N MET A 1 30.71 -78.26 136.24
CA MET A 1 31.98 -78.81 136.79
C MET A 1 32.05 -80.29 136.46
N ALA A 2 33.23 -80.79 136.06
CA ALA A 2 33.52 -82.08 135.42
C ALA A 2 33.18 -82.18 133.91
N ALA A 3 33.83 -81.36 133.08
CA ALA A 3 33.86 -81.51 131.61
C ALA A 3 35.16 -81.03 130.91
N SER A 4 36.27 -80.81 131.64
CA SER A 4 37.51 -80.22 131.06
C SER A 4 38.46 -81.24 130.40
N SER A 5 38.38 -82.54 130.74
CA SER A 5 39.35 -83.54 130.24
C SER A 5 39.08 -84.06 128.81
N LYS A 6 37.94 -83.70 128.18
CA LYS A 6 37.56 -84.24 126.85
C LYS A 6 38.09 -83.45 125.65
N ASN A 7 38.53 -82.19 125.81
CA ASN A 7 38.93 -81.35 124.65
C ASN A 7 40.35 -81.64 124.14
N TRP A 8 41.27 -82.12 124.98
CA TRP A 8 42.65 -82.42 124.58
C TRP A 8 42.80 -83.69 123.73
N GLN A 9 41.98 -84.71 123.98
CA GLN A 9 42.02 -85.95 123.18
C GLN A 9 41.52 -85.75 121.73
N SER A 10 40.69 -84.73 121.49
CA SER A 10 40.27 -84.32 120.13
C SER A 10 41.39 -83.60 119.37
N LEU A 11 42.21 -82.79 120.06
CA LEU A 11 43.33 -82.04 119.48
C LEU A 11 44.51 -82.94 119.10
N LEU A 12 44.79 -83.99 119.90
CA LEU A 12 45.84 -84.99 119.64
C LEU A 12 45.55 -85.91 118.45
N LYS A 13 44.30 -85.99 117.97
CA LYS A 13 43.92 -86.79 116.78
C LYS A 13 44.17 -86.05 115.46
N ILE A 14 44.35 -84.74 115.48
CA ILE A 14 44.55 -83.92 114.28
C ILE A 14 46.05 -83.90 113.96
N LYS A 15 46.42 -84.38 112.77
CA LYS A 15 47.81 -84.31 112.30
C LYS A 15 48.05 -82.95 111.65
N PRO A 16 49.23 -82.31 111.86
CA PRO A 16 49.60 -81.05 111.23
C PRO A 16 49.54 -81.07 109.69
N THR A 17 49.57 -82.26 109.09
CA THR A 17 49.44 -82.50 107.65
C THR A 17 48.03 -82.35 107.12
N ASP A 18 47.00 -82.36 107.98
CA ASP A 18 45.59 -82.37 107.58
C ASP A 18 45.01 -80.94 107.41
N ILE A 19 45.78 -79.91 107.78
CA ILE A 19 45.48 -78.50 107.46
C ILE A 19 45.87 -78.27 105.99
N ARG A 20 44.86 -78.17 105.11
CA ARG A 20 45.01 -77.89 103.67
C ARG A 20 44.78 -76.42 103.36
N LEU A 21 45.46 -75.93 102.32
CA LEU A 21 45.47 -74.55 101.83
C LEU A 21 44.39 -74.26 100.77
N ASP A 22 43.39 -75.13 100.62
CA ASP A 22 42.39 -75.02 99.54
C ASP A 22 41.11 -74.34 100.04
N ASN A 23 40.72 -73.26 99.35
CA ASN A 23 39.70 -72.26 99.72
C ASN A 23 38.23 -72.66 99.48
N ASP A 24 37.88 -73.94 99.30
CA ASP A 24 36.57 -74.31 98.70
C ASP A 24 35.66 -75.23 99.57
N VAL A 25 35.61 -75.05 100.90
CA VAL A 25 34.59 -75.73 101.74
C VAL A 25 33.94 -74.76 102.73
N GLU A 26 32.63 -74.57 102.62
CA GLU A 26 31.77 -73.67 103.45
C GLU A 26 31.64 -74.07 104.93
N ASP A 27 32.29 -75.14 105.38
CA ASP A 27 32.34 -75.58 106.79
C ASP A 27 33.80 -75.55 107.24
N ASP A 28 34.32 -74.37 107.58
CA ASP A 28 35.75 -74.14 107.78
C ASP A 28 36.28 -74.90 109.04
N PRO A 29 37.17 -75.91 108.88
CA PRO A 29 37.81 -76.54 110.02
C PRO A 29 38.75 -75.58 110.78
N ASN A 30 39.11 -74.42 110.21
CA ASN A 30 39.95 -73.41 110.86
C ASN A 30 39.23 -72.62 111.96
N ASP A 31 37.92 -72.34 111.82
CA ASP A 31 37.15 -71.64 112.87
C ASP A 31 36.97 -72.51 114.11
N LYS A 32 36.69 -73.82 113.93
CA LYS A 32 36.63 -74.80 115.03
C LYS A 32 38.00 -74.99 115.70
N LEU A 33 39.09 -74.87 114.94
CA LEU A 33 40.47 -74.92 115.46
C LEU A 33 40.86 -73.65 116.25
N SER A 34 40.39 -72.48 115.80
CA SER A 34 40.57 -71.19 116.49
C SER A 34 39.89 -71.18 117.87
N ASP A 35 38.63 -71.61 117.93
CA ASP A 35 37.87 -71.72 119.19
C ASP A 35 38.53 -72.72 120.16
N LEU A 36 38.98 -73.88 119.67
CA LEU A 36 39.72 -74.86 120.47
C LEU A 36 41.05 -74.29 120.99
N TYR A 37 41.80 -73.54 120.18
CA TYR A 37 43.08 -72.94 120.59
C TYR A 37 42.93 -71.83 121.63
N THR A 38 41.88 -71.00 121.54
CA THR A 38 41.57 -69.97 122.55
C THR A 38 41.06 -70.54 123.89
N SER A 39 40.58 -71.78 123.90
CA SER A 39 40.07 -72.45 125.12
C SER A 39 41.15 -73.19 125.93
N LEU A 40 42.41 -73.18 125.49
CA LEU A 40 43.53 -73.81 126.20
C LEU A 40 43.97 -72.99 127.42
N ASN A 41 43.94 -73.61 128.59
CA ASN A 41 44.55 -73.05 129.80
C ASN A 41 46.00 -73.58 129.93
N PRO A 42 47.04 -72.73 129.95
CA PRO A 42 48.44 -73.16 129.97
C PRO A 42 48.86 -73.96 131.21
N ASP A 43 48.08 -73.87 132.28
CA ASP A 43 48.40 -74.46 133.60
C ASP A 43 48.03 -75.95 133.74
N GLU A 44 47.42 -76.57 132.71
CA GLU A 44 47.01 -78.00 132.72
C GLU A 44 47.95 -78.95 131.94
N LEU A 45 49.17 -78.51 131.58
CA LEU A 45 50.09 -79.27 130.71
C LEU A 45 51.33 -79.81 131.44
N ASP A 46 51.34 -81.11 131.75
CA ASP A 46 52.47 -81.81 132.38
C ASP A 46 53.38 -82.60 131.38
N ASN A 47 53.14 -82.51 130.06
CA ASN A 47 53.85 -83.31 129.05
C ASN A 47 54.42 -82.47 127.88
N ILE A 48 55.73 -82.61 127.60
CA ILE A 48 56.50 -81.77 126.66
C ILE A 48 56.12 -82.03 125.19
N ASP A 49 55.72 -83.26 124.84
CA ASP A 49 55.41 -83.61 123.45
C ASP A 49 54.07 -83.03 122.98
N ASP A 50 53.09 -82.86 123.88
CA ASP A 50 51.79 -82.25 123.57
C ASP A 50 51.95 -80.74 123.29
N LEU A 51 52.85 -80.07 124.02
CA LEU A 51 53.22 -78.67 123.84
C LEU A 51 53.89 -78.44 122.48
N ARG A 52 54.75 -79.36 122.02
CA ARG A 52 55.37 -79.29 120.68
C ARG A 52 54.36 -79.48 119.56
N HIS A 53 53.35 -80.33 119.76
CA HIS A 53 52.30 -80.56 118.76
C HIS A 53 51.40 -79.34 118.60
N ALA A 54 51.00 -78.72 119.71
CA ALA A 54 50.22 -77.47 119.71
C ALA A 54 50.99 -76.32 119.03
N LEU A 55 52.30 -76.19 119.28
CA LEU A 55 53.13 -75.15 118.67
C LEU A 55 53.30 -75.33 117.15
N ARG A 56 53.41 -76.57 116.67
CA ARG A 56 53.44 -76.86 115.22
C ARG A 56 52.10 -76.56 114.54
N LEU A 57 50.98 -76.82 115.23
CA LEU A 57 49.66 -76.48 114.74
C LEU A 57 49.48 -74.95 114.63
N GLY A 58 49.90 -74.21 115.65
CA GLY A 58 49.88 -72.74 115.65
C GLY A 58 50.77 -72.13 114.57
N GLN A 59 51.96 -72.70 114.31
CA GLN A 59 52.84 -72.25 113.23
C GLN A 59 52.19 -72.39 111.84
N ARG A 60 51.60 -73.55 111.53
CA ARG A 60 50.91 -73.75 110.24
C ARG A 60 49.70 -72.83 110.07
N PHE A 61 48.95 -72.58 111.14
CA PHE A 61 47.82 -71.66 111.11
C PHE A 61 48.28 -70.22 110.78
N THR A 62 49.37 -69.76 111.39
CA THR A 62 49.94 -68.43 111.09
C THR A 62 50.50 -68.29 109.69
N GLU A 63 51.02 -69.37 109.08
CA GLU A 63 51.46 -69.36 107.69
C GLU A 63 50.28 -69.22 106.72
N CYS A 64 49.16 -69.91 106.97
CA CYS A 64 47.97 -69.87 106.13
C CYS A 64 47.29 -68.48 106.12
N PHE A 65 47.20 -67.83 107.29
CA PHE A 65 46.68 -66.45 107.37
C PHE A 65 47.58 -65.43 106.66
N ARG A 66 48.89 -65.70 106.61
CA ARG A 66 49.85 -64.81 105.94
C ARG A 66 49.70 -64.88 104.42
N THR A 67 49.57 -66.08 103.86
CA THR A 67 49.36 -66.28 102.42
C THR A 67 48.03 -65.68 101.95
N GLN A 68 46.94 -65.87 102.70
CA GLN A 68 45.64 -65.30 102.36
C GLN A 68 45.64 -63.76 102.38
N LYS A 69 46.38 -63.16 103.32
CA LYS A 69 46.58 -61.70 103.35
C LYS A 69 47.36 -61.20 102.14
N ASP A 70 48.41 -61.91 101.73
CA ASP A 70 49.26 -61.51 100.61
C ASP A 70 48.50 -61.60 99.26
N ASP A 71 47.68 -62.64 99.06
CA ASP A 71 46.84 -62.79 97.85
C ASP A 71 45.77 -61.69 97.76
N CYS A 72 45.13 -61.36 98.88
CA CYS A 72 44.13 -60.28 98.92
C CYS A 72 44.77 -58.91 98.62
N TRP A 73 46.03 -58.71 99.06
CA TRP A 73 46.78 -57.48 98.77
C TRP A 73 47.16 -57.38 97.28
N GLN A 74 47.57 -58.48 96.65
CA GLN A 74 47.90 -58.50 95.22
C GLN A 74 46.69 -58.18 94.33
N ASN A 75 45.52 -58.74 94.65
CA ASN A 75 44.28 -58.45 93.90
C ASN A 75 43.86 -56.98 94.01
N LEU A 76 44.01 -56.38 95.20
CA LEU A 76 43.75 -54.95 95.41
C LEU A 76 44.70 -54.05 94.59
N VAL A 77 45.97 -54.43 94.47
CA VAL A 77 46.94 -53.69 93.65
C VAL A 77 46.62 -53.79 92.16
N ALA A 78 46.24 -54.98 91.67
CA ALA A 78 45.88 -55.17 90.27
C ALA A 78 44.67 -54.30 89.87
N VAL A 79 43.61 -54.30 90.68
CA VAL A 79 42.41 -53.47 90.46
C VAL A 79 42.71 -51.98 90.55
N ALA A 80 43.62 -51.56 91.44
CA ALA A 80 44.06 -50.17 91.52
C ALA A 80 44.81 -49.72 90.25
N GLN A 81 45.70 -50.57 89.72
CA GLN A 81 46.45 -50.29 88.49
C GLN A 81 45.54 -50.23 87.25
N GLU A 82 44.54 -51.10 87.17
CA GLU A 82 43.58 -51.11 86.06
C GLU A 82 42.67 -49.87 86.08
N ASN A 83 42.20 -49.46 87.26
CA ASN A 83 41.45 -48.21 87.42
C ASN A 83 42.28 -46.96 87.06
N GLU A 84 43.58 -46.96 87.33
CA GLU A 84 44.46 -45.86 86.96
C GLU A 84 44.67 -45.76 85.45
N LYS A 85 44.79 -46.90 84.75
CA LYS A 85 44.85 -46.96 83.28
C LYS A 85 43.54 -46.49 82.63
N LEU A 86 42.39 -46.89 83.17
CA LEU A 86 41.08 -46.44 82.70
C LEU A 86 40.86 -44.93 82.91
N LYS A 87 41.38 -44.36 84.00
CA LYS A 87 41.36 -42.90 84.20
C LYS A 87 42.24 -42.15 83.20
N LYS A 88 43.44 -42.66 82.91
CA LYS A 88 44.36 -42.02 81.94
C LYS A 88 43.78 -42.03 80.52
N THR A 89 43.25 -43.18 80.08
CA THR A 89 42.61 -43.30 78.76
C THR A 89 41.38 -42.38 78.62
N ARG A 90 40.50 -42.31 79.64
CA ARG A 90 39.38 -41.36 79.63
C ARG A 90 39.82 -39.90 79.59
N LEU A 91 40.89 -39.55 80.28
CA LEU A 91 41.45 -38.19 80.28
C LEU A 91 42.06 -37.85 78.91
N GLU A 92 42.72 -38.79 78.25
CA GLU A 92 43.25 -38.61 76.90
C GLU A 92 42.14 -38.48 75.85
N THR A 93 41.10 -39.30 75.91
CA THR A 93 39.94 -39.16 75.00
C THR A 93 39.22 -37.82 75.20
N ALA A 94 39.09 -37.36 76.44
CA ALA A 94 38.49 -36.06 76.73
C ALA A 94 39.37 -34.88 76.29
N LYS A 95 40.70 -35.02 76.34
CA LYS A 95 41.64 -34.02 75.82
C LYS A 95 41.59 -33.94 74.31
N ASN A 96 41.57 -35.07 73.62
CA ASN A 96 41.52 -35.12 72.15
C ASN A 96 40.19 -34.55 71.62
N ALA A 97 39.05 -34.92 72.23
CA ALA A 97 37.78 -34.30 71.86
C ALA A 97 37.78 -32.78 72.06
N ASN A 98 38.43 -32.29 73.13
CA ASN A 98 38.53 -30.85 73.41
C ASN A 98 39.56 -30.12 72.54
N THR A 99 40.52 -30.81 71.91
CA THR A 99 41.37 -30.23 70.87
C THR A 99 40.62 -30.16 69.55
N ASP A 100 39.89 -31.21 69.20
CA ASP A 100 39.10 -31.26 67.96
C ASP A 100 38.03 -30.16 67.96
N PHE A 101 37.30 -29.97 69.07
CA PHE A 101 36.34 -28.87 69.19
C PHE A 101 36.98 -27.47 69.13
N LYS A 102 38.23 -27.32 69.56
CA LYS A 102 38.95 -26.04 69.47
C LYS A 102 39.39 -25.76 68.04
N ASP A 103 39.83 -26.79 67.33
CA ASP A 103 40.22 -26.68 65.93
C ASP A 103 39.00 -26.38 65.05
N ASP A 104 37.85 -27.02 65.32
CA ASP A 104 36.57 -26.72 64.66
C ASP A 104 36.08 -25.29 64.96
N LEU A 105 36.19 -24.84 66.22
CA LEU A 105 35.89 -23.45 66.58
C LEU A 105 36.81 -22.46 65.87
N ALA A 106 38.11 -22.75 65.78
CA ALA A 106 39.07 -21.90 65.07
C ALA A 106 38.79 -21.85 63.56
N ASN A 107 38.39 -22.98 62.97
CA ASN A 107 38.00 -23.06 61.56
C ASN A 107 36.71 -22.26 61.28
N LEU A 108 35.70 -22.39 62.13
CA LEU A 108 34.47 -21.61 62.04
C LEU A 108 34.73 -20.11 62.25
N GLU A 109 35.59 -19.73 63.19
CA GLU A 109 36.00 -18.33 63.38
C GLU A 109 36.78 -17.80 62.17
N HIS A 110 37.59 -18.62 61.53
CA HIS A 110 38.29 -18.26 60.29
C HIS A 110 37.29 -18.04 59.14
N GLU A 111 36.33 -18.95 58.97
CA GLU A 111 35.29 -18.87 57.95
C GLU A 111 34.39 -17.65 58.14
N ILE A 112 33.96 -17.37 59.38
CA ILE A 112 33.22 -16.16 59.72
C ILE A 112 34.04 -14.90 59.40
N ASN A 113 35.35 -14.91 59.64
CA ASN A 113 36.21 -13.77 59.32
C ASN A 113 36.42 -13.59 57.81
N ILE A 114 36.44 -14.67 57.03
CA ILE A 114 36.45 -14.60 55.56
C ILE A 114 35.15 -13.99 55.06
N LEU A 115 34.00 -14.53 55.49
CA LEU A 115 32.69 -14.03 55.11
C LEU A 115 32.48 -12.56 55.53
N ARG A 116 33.01 -12.14 56.69
CA ARG A 116 32.99 -10.73 57.10
C ARG A 116 33.82 -9.84 56.19
N LYS A 117 35.02 -10.29 55.78
CA LYS A 117 35.86 -9.54 54.84
C LYS A 117 35.20 -9.43 53.47
N GLU A 118 34.55 -10.49 53.00
CA GLU A 118 33.78 -10.48 51.76
C GLU A 118 32.57 -9.54 51.83
N ALA A 119 31.83 -9.54 52.94
CA ALA A 119 30.75 -8.59 53.17
C ALA A 119 31.25 -7.13 53.20
N GLU A 120 32.44 -6.87 53.76
CA GLU A 120 33.06 -5.55 53.72
C GLU A 120 33.52 -5.14 52.32
N THR A 121 34.05 -6.06 51.52
CA THR A 121 34.44 -5.75 50.13
C THR A 121 33.22 -5.44 49.28
N TYR A 122 32.15 -6.23 49.38
CA TYR A 122 30.89 -5.94 48.67
C TYR A 122 30.27 -4.61 49.10
N LYS A 123 30.38 -4.26 50.39
CA LYS A 123 29.91 -2.95 50.87
C LYS A 123 30.74 -1.80 50.31
N ARG A 124 32.07 -1.93 50.25
CA ARG A 124 32.95 -0.91 49.64
C ARG A 124 32.70 -0.77 48.14
N GLU A 125 32.46 -1.88 47.43
CA GLU A 125 32.11 -1.87 46.01
C GLU A 125 30.76 -1.19 45.78
N TYR A 126 29.76 -1.46 46.61
CA TYR A 126 28.47 -0.78 46.57
C TYR A 126 28.60 0.73 46.82
N ASP A 127 29.37 1.13 47.85
CA ASP A 127 29.59 2.55 48.17
C ASP A 127 30.35 3.26 47.05
N ASN A 128 31.35 2.61 46.43
CA ASN A 128 32.08 3.15 45.28
C ASN A 128 31.16 3.28 44.04
N ALA A 129 30.39 2.23 43.71
CA ALA A 129 29.44 2.26 42.61
C ALA A 129 28.36 3.32 42.80
N SER A 130 27.89 3.53 44.04
CA SER A 130 26.97 4.61 44.40
C SER A 130 27.62 5.99 44.25
N GLY A 131 28.91 6.13 44.60
CA GLY A 131 29.68 7.35 44.41
C GLY A 131 29.86 7.70 42.93
N ASP A 132 30.21 6.71 42.10
CA ASP A 132 30.36 6.86 40.65
C ASP A 132 29.04 7.25 39.98
N LEU A 133 27.91 6.64 40.40
CA LEU A 133 26.57 7.03 39.96
C LEU A 133 26.24 8.48 40.34
N GLY A 134 26.69 8.94 41.50
CA GLY A 134 26.61 10.34 41.92
C GLY A 134 27.41 11.27 41.02
N HIS A 135 28.66 10.91 40.71
CA HIS A 135 29.53 11.68 39.82
C HIS A 135 28.96 11.77 38.39
N VAL A 136 28.48 10.67 37.83
CA VAL A 136 27.84 10.63 36.51
C VAL A 136 26.58 11.51 36.49
N ARG A 137 25.78 11.48 37.56
CA ARG A 137 24.61 12.35 37.70
C ARG A 137 24.99 13.84 37.75
N ASP A 138 26.05 14.20 38.48
CA ASP A 138 26.53 15.57 38.57
C ASP A 138 27.17 16.06 37.26
N GLU A 139 27.84 15.19 36.52
CA GLU A 139 28.33 15.48 35.17
C GLU A 139 27.18 15.64 34.17
N LEU A 140 26.15 14.80 34.25
CA LEU A 140 24.95 14.92 33.43
C LEU A 140 24.25 16.27 33.68
N LEU A 141 24.09 16.67 34.95
CA LEU A 141 23.51 17.96 35.31
C LEU A 141 24.34 19.14 34.78
N ARG A 142 25.68 19.06 34.85
CA ARG A 142 26.57 20.08 34.29
C ARG A 142 26.49 20.15 32.76
N ASN A 143 26.40 19.01 32.09
CA ASN A 143 26.25 18.95 30.64
C ASN A 143 24.89 19.51 30.20
N VAL A 144 23.80 19.20 30.91
CA VAL A 144 22.48 19.77 30.65
C VAL A 144 22.48 21.29 30.85
N ALA A 145 23.14 21.80 31.89
CA ALA A 145 23.28 23.24 32.09
C ALA A 145 24.08 23.91 30.95
N LYS A 146 25.14 23.25 30.47
CA LYS A 146 25.95 23.75 29.36
C LYS A 146 25.22 23.72 28.02
N VAL A 147 24.42 22.67 27.76
CA VAL A 147 23.55 22.61 26.57
C VAL A 147 22.55 23.76 26.59
N ARG A 148 21.89 24.03 27.72
CA ARG A 148 21.00 25.20 27.84
C ARG A 148 21.70 26.53 27.61
N GLN A 149 22.94 26.68 28.07
CA GLN A 149 23.73 27.89 27.79
C GLN A 149 24.03 28.04 26.30
N LEU A 150 24.44 26.96 25.62
CA LEU A 150 24.71 26.96 24.19
C LEU A 150 23.43 27.20 23.35
N GLU A 151 22.27 26.70 23.81
CA GLU A 151 20.98 26.98 23.19
C GLU A 151 20.60 28.46 23.30
N ASN A 152 20.81 29.07 24.47
CA ASN A 152 20.58 30.50 24.67
C ASN A 152 21.54 31.34 23.82
N GLU A 153 22.83 30.99 23.76
CA GLU A 153 23.82 31.67 22.92
C GLU A 153 23.44 31.56 21.43
N ARG A 154 23.03 30.36 20.97
CA ARG A 154 22.54 30.13 19.61
C ARG A 154 21.37 31.06 19.29
N ASP A 155 20.41 31.20 20.20
CA ASP A 155 19.23 32.04 20.00
C ASP A 155 19.58 33.53 19.98
N ASP A 156 20.54 33.97 20.80
CA ASP A 156 21.07 35.33 20.76
C ASP A 156 21.84 35.62 19.46
N TYR A 157 22.65 34.67 18.96
CA TYR A 157 23.31 34.80 17.67
C TYR A 157 22.31 34.84 16.52
N LYS A 158 21.24 34.04 16.59
CA LYS A 158 20.17 34.05 15.59
C LYS A 158 19.45 35.40 15.55
N LYS A 159 19.10 35.97 16.71
CA LYS A 159 18.52 37.31 16.80
C LYS A 159 19.45 38.39 16.23
N ARG A 160 20.75 38.35 16.56
CA ARG A 160 21.74 39.30 16.01
C ARG A 160 21.92 39.15 14.49
N ALA A 161 21.87 37.93 13.97
CA ALA A 161 21.92 37.68 12.53
C ALA A 161 20.66 38.22 11.83
N GLU A 162 19.48 38.02 12.42
CA GLU A 162 18.22 38.58 11.92
C GLU A 162 18.20 40.12 11.98
N GLU A 163 18.74 40.73 13.03
CA GLU A 163 18.88 42.18 13.14
C GLU A 163 19.90 42.75 12.13
N ALA A 164 21.03 42.06 11.92
CA ALA A 164 22.00 42.43 10.89
C ALA A 164 21.40 42.31 9.49
N GLN A 165 20.61 41.25 9.24
CA GLN A 165 19.93 41.04 7.98
C GLN A 165 18.85 42.10 7.74
N LYS A 166 18.09 42.48 8.77
CA LYS A 166 17.13 43.60 8.71
C LYS A 166 17.81 44.92 8.38
N ARG A 167 18.93 45.25 9.05
CA ARG A 167 19.73 46.46 8.75
C ARG A 167 20.29 46.45 7.33
N VAL A 168 20.72 45.30 6.83
CA VAL A 168 21.16 45.15 5.44
C VAL A 168 19.99 45.39 4.48
N THR A 169 18.82 44.81 4.70
CA THR A 169 17.62 45.08 3.87
C THR A 169 17.15 46.54 3.94
N GLU A 170 17.27 47.20 5.08
CA GLU A 170 16.92 48.63 5.21
C GLU A 170 17.93 49.53 4.46
N LEU A 171 19.23 49.20 4.49
CA LEU A 171 20.27 49.92 3.75
C LEU A 171 20.15 49.73 2.22
N PHE A 172 19.71 48.56 1.76
CA PHE A 172 19.45 48.29 0.33
C PHE A 172 18.06 48.76 -0.15
N GLY A 173 17.20 49.27 0.73
CA GLY A 173 15.80 49.62 0.45
C GLY A 173 15.53 50.93 -0.31
N THR A 174 16.55 51.67 -0.77
CA THR A 174 16.33 53.03 -1.30
C THR A 174 16.24 53.17 -2.81
N THR A 175 16.45 52.14 -3.65
CA THR A 175 16.29 52.32 -5.10
C THR A 175 15.88 51.05 -5.85
N ARG A 176 14.65 51.06 -6.40
CA ARG A 176 14.20 50.33 -7.61
C ARG A 176 13.55 48.93 -7.53
N LEU A 177 13.17 48.38 -6.36
CA LEU A 177 12.52 47.04 -6.26
C LEU A 177 11.11 47.00 -5.63
N LYS A 178 10.35 48.10 -5.61
CA LYS A 178 9.05 48.16 -4.91
C LYS A 178 7.91 47.36 -5.54
N THR A 179 7.96 47.00 -6.82
CA THR A 179 6.87 46.26 -7.49
C THR A 179 6.94 44.75 -7.22
N ASP A 180 8.13 44.16 -7.32
CA ASP A 180 8.31 42.71 -7.18
C ASP A 180 8.17 42.25 -5.72
N ASP A 181 8.61 43.07 -4.75
CA ASP A 181 8.45 42.75 -3.33
C ASP A 181 6.99 42.94 -2.85
N SER A 182 6.22 43.83 -3.46
CA SER A 182 4.78 43.97 -3.19
C SER A 182 4.00 42.75 -3.69
N GLU A 183 4.33 42.25 -4.88
CA GLU A 183 3.72 41.02 -5.42
C GLU A 183 4.14 39.76 -4.65
N ARG A 184 5.41 39.68 -4.24
CA ARG A 184 5.90 38.58 -3.39
C ARG A 184 5.25 38.60 -2.02
N THR A 185 5.15 39.76 -1.37
CA THR A 185 4.45 39.86 -0.07
C THR A 185 2.95 39.58 -0.19
N SER A 186 2.32 39.92 -1.32
CA SER A 186 0.92 39.57 -1.58
C SER A 186 0.73 38.06 -1.81
N ARG A 187 1.63 37.40 -2.55
CA ARG A 187 1.64 35.93 -2.70
C ARG A 187 1.93 35.21 -1.40
N VAL A 188 2.85 35.72 -0.58
CA VAL A 188 3.16 35.17 0.74
C VAL A 188 1.93 35.28 1.66
N ARG A 189 1.22 36.41 1.68
CA ARG A 189 -0.03 36.53 2.46
C ARG A 189 -1.15 35.62 1.95
N ALA A 190 -1.23 35.39 0.65
CA ALA A 190 -2.19 34.45 0.09
C ALA A 190 -1.86 33.00 0.51
N LEU A 191 -0.58 32.62 0.45
CA LEU A 191 -0.10 31.32 0.93
C LEU A 191 -0.22 31.16 2.44
N GLU A 192 -0.01 32.22 3.23
CA GLU A 192 -0.24 32.23 4.68
C GLU A 192 -1.73 32.05 5.01
N LYS A 193 -2.62 32.62 4.19
CA LYS A 193 -4.05 32.42 4.32
C LYS A 193 -4.45 30.99 3.96
N GLU A 194 -3.97 30.46 2.84
CA GLU A 194 -4.21 29.05 2.45
C GLU A 194 -3.64 28.07 3.48
N LEU A 195 -2.49 28.39 4.09
CA LEU A 195 -1.90 27.60 5.18
C LEU A 195 -2.76 27.65 6.44
N ASN A 196 -3.31 28.81 6.79
CA ASN A 196 -4.24 28.93 7.91
C ASN A 196 -5.55 28.19 7.66
N ASP A 197 -6.11 28.29 6.45
CA ASP A 197 -7.31 27.55 6.08
C ASP A 197 -7.05 26.02 6.15
N ALA A 198 -5.86 25.56 5.72
CA ALA A 198 -5.44 24.16 5.85
C ALA A 198 -5.19 23.74 7.31
N LEU A 199 -4.70 24.64 8.17
CA LEU A 199 -4.55 24.37 9.60
C LEU A 199 -5.91 24.27 10.30
N ASP A 200 -6.88 25.11 9.92
CA ASP A 200 -8.24 25.04 10.44
C ASP A 200 -8.96 23.76 9.99
N GLU A 201 -8.76 23.34 8.73
CA GLU A 201 -9.22 22.03 8.26
C GLU A 201 -8.56 20.88 9.04
N ASN A 202 -7.24 20.95 9.29
CA ASN A 202 -6.53 19.94 10.07
C ASN A 202 -7.01 19.91 11.54
N ASN A 203 -7.35 21.06 12.12
CA ASN A 203 -7.96 21.15 13.45
C ASN A 203 -9.36 20.52 13.46
N ASN A 204 -10.18 20.75 12.42
CA ASN A 204 -11.47 20.08 12.29
C ASN A 204 -11.30 18.55 12.16
N TYR A 205 -10.34 18.07 11.36
CA TYR A 205 -10.02 16.65 11.28
C TYR A 205 -9.50 16.09 12.61
N PHE A 206 -8.75 16.88 13.39
CA PHE A 206 -8.31 16.51 14.73
C PHE A 206 -9.49 16.37 15.70
N GLU A 207 -10.44 17.30 15.67
CA GLU A 207 -11.67 17.22 16.48
C GLU A 207 -12.55 16.03 16.07
N GLU A 208 -12.67 15.74 14.78
CA GLU A 208 -13.37 14.57 14.28
C GLU A 208 -12.68 13.27 14.69
N ASN A 209 -11.35 13.20 14.59
CA ASN A 209 -10.57 12.06 15.07
C ASN A 209 -10.71 11.89 16.58
N GLN A 210 -10.79 12.98 17.35
CA GLN A 210 -11.05 12.90 18.79
C GLN A 210 -12.47 12.39 19.09
N LYS A 211 -13.48 12.82 18.30
CA LYS A 211 -14.85 12.31 18.41
C LYS A 211 -14.93 10.83 18.04
N LEU A 212 -14.23 10.40 16.98
CA LEU A 212 -14.14 8.99 16.58
C LEU A 212 -13.40 8.16 17.64
N SER A 213 -12.33 8.67 18.24
CA SER A 213 -11.63 8.02 19.34
C SER A 213 -12.52 7.84 20.56
N LYS A 214 -13.33 8.86 20.92
CA LYS A 214 -14.33 8.72 21.99
C LYS A 214 -15.36 7.64 21.66
N LYS A 215 -15.89 7.61 20.43
CA LYS A 215 -16.80 6.54 19.99
C LYS A 215 -16.15 5.15 20.02
N LEU A 216 -14.86 5.04 19.71
CA LEU A 216 -14.13 3.78 19.83
C LEU A 216 -14.01 3.34 21.29
N VAL A 217 -13.72 4.26 22.21
CA VAL A 217 -13.69 3.99 23.66
C VAL A 217 -15.07 3.57 24.17
N ASP A 218 -16.14 4.21 23.69
CA ASP A 218 -17.51 3.82 24.05
C ASP A 218 -17.86 2.43 23.49
N LEU A 219 -17.48 2.12 22.25
CA LEU A 219 -17.66 0.78 21.67
C LEU A 219 -16.79 -0.29 22.37
N GLU A 220 -15.59 0.05 22.81
CA GLU A 220 -14.75 -0.83 23.64
C GLU A 220 -15.43 -1.11 24.98
N ARG A 221 -16.02 -0.08 25.60
CA ARG A 221 -16.80 -0.21 26.84
C ARG A 221 -18.01 -1.13 26.62
N ASP A 222 -18.80 -0.91 25.58
CA ASP A 222 -19.94 -1.75 25.22
C ASP A 222 -19.51 -3.20 24.97
N LYS A 223 -18.36 -3.40 24.30
CA LYS A 223 -17.78 -4.74 24.11
C LYS A 223 -17.41 -5.39 25.44
N THR A 224 -16.78 -4.65 26.36
CA THR A 224 -16.47 -5.20 27.70
C THR A 224 -17.73 -5.53 28.50
N GLU A 225 -18.81 -4.77 28.34
CA GLU A 225 -20.11 -5.08 28.96
C GLU A 225 -20.74 -6.33 28.33
N ILE A 226 -20.65 -6.49 27.01
CA ILE A 226 -21.07 -7.73 26.31
C ILE A 226 -20.23 -8.92 26.77
N ASP A 227 -18.91 -8.79 26.86
CA ASP A 227 -18.02 -9.84 27.36
C ASP A 227 -18.34 -10.19 28.82
N HIS A 228 -18.72 -9.21 29.64
CA HIS A 228 -19.22 -9.45 30.99
C HIS A 228 -20.51 -10.27 30.98
N HIS A 229 -21.49 -9.89 30.15
CA HIS A 229 -22.73 -10.65 29.98
C HIS A 229 -22.50 -12.07 29.42
N ILE A 230 -21.57 -12.26 28.49
CA ILE A 230 -21.20 -13.59 27.98
C ILE A 230 -20.58 -14.45 29.08
N ASN A 231 -19.75 -13.85 29.94
CA ASN A 231 -19.17 -14.55 31.09
C ASN A 231 -20.24 -14.90 32.14
N GLU A 232 -21.20 -14.02 32.39
CA GLU A 232 -22.37 -14.33 33.24
C GLU A 232 -23.22 -15.44 32.66
N LEU A 233 -23.54 -15.39 31.35
CA LEU A 233 -24.26 -16.46 30.66
C LEU A 233 -23.47 -17.77 30.66
N SER A 234 -22.15 -17.74 30.58
CA SER A 234 -21.30 -18.93 30.68
C SER A 234 -21.28 -19.51 32.10
N LYS A 235 -21.36 -18.66 33.13
CA LYS A 235 -21.55 -19.11 34.52
C LYS A 235 -22.93 -19.74 34.72
N GLU A 236 -23.99 -19.13 34.19
CA GLU A 236 -25.34 -19.71 34.20
C GLU A 236 -25.40 -21.03 33.40
N TYR A 237 -24.72 -21.12 32.27
CA TYR A 237 -24.60 -22.35 31.48
C TYR A 237 -23.83 -23.44 32.26
N SER A 238 -22.78 -23.07 32.98
CA SER A 238 -22.04 -24.02 33.83
C SER A 238 -22.90 -24.51 35.00
N ARG A 239 -23.66 -23.60 35.65
CA ARG A 239 -24.63 -23.96 36.70
C ARG A 239 -25.72 -24.89 36.18
N THR A 240 -26.30 -24.60 35.01
CA THR A 240 -27.33 -25.47 34.41
C THR A 240 -26.76 -26.82 33.99
N LYS A 241 -25.49 -26.87 33.55
CA LYS A 241 -24.80 -28.13 33.27
C LYS A 241 -24.51 -28.95 34.53
N GLU A 242 -24.13 -28.30 35.63
CA GLU A 242 -23.99 -28.95 36.93
C GLU A 242 -25.33 -29.52 37.40
N LEU A 243 -26.41 -28.73 37.30
CA LEU A 243 -27.77 -29.14 37.63
C LEU A 243 -28.24 -30.29 36.72
N LEU A 244 -27.88 -30.27 35.44
CA LEU A 244 -28.16 -31.38 34.51
C LEU A 244 -27.38 -32.66 34.91
N ASN A 245 -26.10 -32.53 35.27
CA ASN A 245 -25.31 -33.67 35.77
C ASN A 245 -25.89 -34.23 37.08
N GLU A 246 -26.37 -33.38 37.99
CA GLU A 246 -27.09 -33.81 39.19
C GLU A 246 -28.38 -34.55 38.82
N LYS A 247 -29.16 -34.04 37.86
CA LYS A 247 -30.37 -34.71 37.37
C LYS A 247 -30.07 -36.01 36.63
N ASP A 248 -28.94 -36.11 35.93
CA ASP A 248 -28.48 -37.34 35.29
C ASP A 248 -28.03 -38.38 36.33
N GLN A 249 -27.37 -37.95 37.41
CA GLN A 249 -27.04 -38.81 38.55
C GLN A 249 -28.30 -39.28 39.29
N GLU A 250 -29.27 -38.39 39.52
CA GLU A 250 -30.60 -38.75 40.06
C GLU A 250 -31.32 -39.73 39.13
N ASN A 251 -31.28 -39.52 37.81
CA ASN A 251 -31.83 -40.45 36.83
C ASN A 251 -31.11 -41.81 36.84
N LEU A 252 -29.80 -41.82 37.04
CA LEU A 252 -29.02 -43.05 37.17
C LEU A 252 -29.42 -43.79 38.45
N ALA A 253 -29.58 -43.07 39.56
CA ALA A 253 -30.06 -43.61 40.83
C ALA A 253 -31.50 -44.13 40.72
N LEU A 254 -32.38 -43.42 40.02
CA LEU A 254 -33.74 -43.86 39.71
C LEU A 254 -33.74 -45.09 38.80
N LYS A 255 -32.87 -45.17 37.80
CA LYS A 255 -32.70 -46.39 36.97
C LYS A 255 -32.16 -47.57 37.78
N GLN A 256 -31.25 -47.34 38.73
CA GLN A 256 -30.78 -48.38 39.65
C GLN A 256 -31.91 -48.82 40.61
N SER A 257 -32.74 -47.89 41.08
CA SER A 257 -33.91 -48.17 41.90
C SER A 257 -35.00 -48.91 41.12
N ILE A 258 -35.23 -48.56 39.85
CA ILE A 258 -36.12 -49.29 38.93
C ILE A 258 -35.59 -50.71 38.68
N ASN A 259 -34.28 -50.89 38.46
CA ASN A 259 -33.68 -52.22 38.36
C ASN A 259 -33.84 -53.04 39.66
N LEU A 260 -33.77 -52.39 40.83
CA LEU A 260 -34.03 -53.03 42.13
C LEU A 260 -35.51 -53.42 42.28
N LEU A 261 -36.44 -52.57 41.83
CA LEU A 261 -37.89 -52.84 41.82
C LEU A 261 -38.28 -53.89 40.77
N GLU A 262 -37.64 -53.92 39.60
CA GLU A 262 -37.79 -54.96 38.57
C GLU A 262 -37.26 -56.30 39.07
N ASN A 263 -36.16 -56.29 39.84
CA ASN A 263 -35.66 -57.49 40.53
C ASN A 263 -36.59 -57.94 41.67
N GLN A 264 -37.33 -57.03 42.32
CA GLN A 264 -38.34 -57.38 43.32
C GLN A 264 -39.64 -57.92 42.67
N LYS A 265 -40.00 -57.45 41.47
CA LYS A 265 -41.13 -57.98 40.67
C LYS A 265 -40.92 -59.41 40.17
N ALA A 266 -39.69 -59.95 40.22
CA ALA A 266 -39.40 -61.34 39.89
C ALA A 266 -39.81 -62.35 40.99
N MET A 267 -40.35 -61.88 42.13
CA MET A 267 -40.85 -62.72 43.21
C MET A 267 -42.36 -62.52 43.42
N GLY A 268 -43.16 -63.35 42.74
CA GLY A 268 -44.49 -63.86 43.14
C GLY A 268 -45.63 -62.88 43.51
N PRO A 269 -46.85 -63.05 42.95
CA PRO A 269 -47.98 -62.13 43.19
C PRO A 269 -48.62 -62.36 44.56
N GLY A 270 -48.69 -61.32 45.39
CA GLY A 270 -49.50 -61.27 46.61
C GLY A 270 -50.65 -60.28 46.42
N GLU A 271 -51.87 -60.72 46.72
CA GLU A 271 -53.16 -60.07 46.40
C GLU A 271 -53.43 -58.69 47.03
N ASP A 272 -52.43 -58.04 47.64
CA ASP A 272 -52.53 -56.68 48.20
C ASP A 272 -51.86 -55.59 47.31
N ASP A 273 -51.25 -55.98 46.18
CA ASP A 273 -50.51 -55.06 45.30
C ASP A 273 -51.41 -54.24 44.36
N ASP A 274 -52.63 -54.69 44.03
CA ASP A 274 -53.49 -53.98 43.07
C ASP A 274 -54.04 -52.64 43.62
N ASP A 275 -54.30 -52.55 44.94
CA ASP A 275 -54.74 -51.30 45.59
C ASP A 275 -53.57 -50.31 45.77
N VAL A 276 -52.36 -50.82 46.03
CA VAL A 276 -51.13 -50.01 46.11
C VAL A 276 -50.74 -49.50 44.72
N VAL A 277 -50.87 -50.34 43.70
CA VAL A 277 -50.67 -49.95 42.29
C VAL A 277 -51.74 -48.97 41.84
N MET A 278 -53.03 -49.15 42.18
CA MET A 278 -54.07 -48.18 41.83
C MET A 278 -53.83 -46.82 42.48
N LYS A 279 -53.43 -46.79 43.75
CA LYS A 279 -53.09 -45.54 44.45
C LYS A 279 -51.83 -44.89 43.89
N ALA A 280 -50.80 -45.68 43.57
CA ALA A 280 -49.58 -45.18 42.93
C ALA A 280 -49.86 -44.67 41.50
N VAL A 281 -50.76 -45.31 40.76
CA VAL A 281 -51.21 -44.87 39.44
C VAL A 281 -52.06 -43.61 39.55
N GLU A 282 -52.98 -43.52 40.51
CA GLU A 282 -53.74 -42.29 40.78
C GLU A 282 -52.84 -41.12 41.18
N ASP A 283 -51.84 -41.35 42.03
CA ASP A 283 -50.85 -40.34 42.42
C ASP A 283 -49.98 -39.93 41.22
N ARG A 284 -49.59 -40.87 40.36
CA ARG A 284 -48.83 -40.57 39.13
C ARG A 284 -49.66 -39.82 38.10
N VAL A 285 -50.94 -40.18 37.94
CA VAL A 285 -51.90 -39.47 37.10
C VAL A 285 -52.16 -38.06 37.64
N LYS A 286 -52.18 -37.88 38.97
CA LYS A 286 -52.31 -36.57 39.60
C LYS A 286 -51.07 -35.71 39.36
N GLN A 287 -49.87 -36.26 39.55
CA GLN A 287 -48.61 -35.59 39.22
C GLN A 287 -48.54 -35.20 37.74
N TRP A 288 -48.99 -36.07 36.83
CA TRP A 288 -49.04 -35.74 35.41
C TRP A 288 -50.05 -34.65 35.11
N LYS A 289 -51.23 -34.68 35.73
CA LYS A 289 -52.20 -33.58 35.60
C LYS A 289 -51.65 -32.25 36.10
N ASP A 290 -50.88 -32.25 37.19
CA ASP A 290 -50.27 -31.02 37.73
C ASP A 290 -49.14 -30.51 36.82
N VAL A 291 -48.33 -31.41 36.24
CA VAL A 291 -47.31 -31.05 35.24
C VAL A 291 -47.94 -30.54 33.95
N PHE A 292 -49.03 -31.16 33.48
CA PHE A 292 -49.75 -30.68 32.30
C PHE A 292 -50.37 -29.30 32.55
N LYS A 293 -50.98 -29.06 33.71
CA LYS A 293 -51.46 -27.72 34.07
C LYS A 293 -50.34 -26.70 34.13
N ALA A 294 -49.22 -27.02 34.76
CA ALA A 294 -48.07 -26.10 34.81
C ALA A 294 -47.52 -25.79 33.40
N LYS A 295 -47.54 -26.77 32.49
CA LYS A 295 -47.13 -26.58 31.09
C LYS A 295 -48.17 -25.82 30.28
N ASP A 296 -49.46 -26.02 30.53
CA ASP A 296 -50.54 -25.24 29.92
C ASP A 296 -50.49 -23.77 30.39
N ASP A 297 -50.21 -23.53 31.67
CA ASP A 297 -49.99 -22.18 32.22
C ASP A 297 -48.76 -21.50 31.60
N GLU A 298 -47.64 -22.23 31.44
CA GLU A 298 -46.44 -21.74 30.76
C GLU A 298 -46.70 -21.43 29.27
N ILE A 299 -47.46 -22.28 28.59
CA ILE A 299 -47.89 -22.06 27.20
C ILE A 299 -48.78 -20.82 27.10
N ASP A 300 -49.68 -20.60 28.05
CA ASP A 300 -50.55 -19.43 28.08
C ASP A 300 -49.77 -18.15 28.39
N ASP A 301 -48.74 -18.20 29.24
CA ASP A 301 -47.83 -17.08 29.48
C ASP A 301 -46.99 -16.75 28.24
N LEU A 302 -46.49 -17.77 27.54
CA LEU A 302 -45.78 -17.60 26.28
C LEU A 302 -46.69 -17.02 25.19
N LYS A 303 -47.94 -17.49 25.08
CA LYS A 303 -48.94 -16.91 24.16
C LYS A 303 -49.24 -15.46 24.51
N ARG A 304 -49.41 -15.10 25.78
CA ARG A 304 -49.58 -13.70 26.21
C ARG A 304 -48.37 -12.83 25.86
N LYS A 305 -47.16 -13.37 26.01
CA LYS A 305 -45.93 -12.64 25.66
C LYS A 305 -45.81 -12.41 24.16
N VAL A 306 -46.17 -13.42 23.35
CA VAL A 306 -46.25 -13.30 21.89
C VAL A 306 -47.30 -12.27 21.48
N ILE A 307 -48.49 -12.28 22.08
CA ILE A 307 -49.53 -11.27 21.82
C ILE A 307 -49.02 -9.87 22.20
N SER A 308 -48.36 -9.72 23.35
CA SER A 308 -47.82 -8.41 23.77
C SER A 308 -46.71 -7.87 22.85
N LEU A 309 -45.90 -8.76 22.27
CA LEU A 309 -44.87 -8.40 21.30
C LEU A 309 -45.48 -8.08 19.94
N HIS A 310 -46.53 -8.81 19.57
CA HIS A 310 -47.32 -8.54 18.37
C HIS A 310 -48.03 -7.18 18.45
N ASP A 311 -48.66 -6.86 19.59
CA ASP A 311 -49.32 -5.57 19.84
C ASP A 311 -48.31 -4.42 19.85
N LYS A 312 -47.10 -4.64 20.38
CA LYS A 312 -46.01 -3.65 20.32
C LYS A 312 -45.53 -3.42 18.88
N LEU A 313 -45.34 -4.47 18.10
CA LEU A 313 -45.02 -4.37 16.66
C LEU A 313 -46.13 -3.68 15.88
N GLN A 314 -47.39 -3.97 16.21
CA GLN A 314 -48.55 -3.34 15.60
C GLN A 314 -48.67 -1.86 15.98
N MET A 315 -48.32 -1.48 17.21
CA MET A 315 -48.27 -0.07 17.63
C MET A 315 -47.17 0.71 16.90
N TYR A 316 -45.97 0.15 16.75
CA TYR A 316 -44.91 0.75 15.93
C TYR A 316 -45.32 0.87 14.45
N SER A 317 -46.00 -0.13 13.89
CA SER A 317 -46.54 -0.06 12.53
C SER A 317 -47.66 0.97 12.36
N ILE A 318 -48.48 1.20 13.39
CA ILE A 318 -49.57 2.20 13.37
C ILE A 318 -49.00 3.62 13.51
N GLU A 319 -47.90 3.82 14.24
CA GLU A 319 -47.23 5.13 14.36
C GLU A 319 -46.56 5.56 13.06
N ASP A 320 -45.89 4.64 12.35
CA ASP A 320 -45.29 4.90 11.03
C ASP A 320 -46.38 5.18 9.98
N GLN A 321 -47.45 4.37 9.97
CA GLN A 321 -48.61 4.60 9.09
C GLN A 321 -49.38 5.88 9.45
N LYS A 322 -49.39 6.34 10.71
CA LYS A 322 -49.99 7.63 11.08
C LYS A 322 -49.21 8.81 10.52
N ALA A 323 -47.89 8.75 10.52
CA ALA A 323 -47.05 9.80 9.93
C ALA A 323 -47.33 9.91 8.42
N ASP A 324 -47.40 8.79 7.72
CA ASP A 324 -47.72 8.74 6.28
C ASP A 324 -49.18 9.11 5.96
N VAL A 325 -50.14 8.74 6.82
CA VAL A 325 -51.55 9.15 6.65
C VAL A 325 -51.74 10.65 6.92
N THR A 326 -50.96 11.27 7.81
CA THR A 326 -51.04 12.72 8.02
C THR A 326 -50.47 13.52 6.84
N THR A 327 -49.41 13.04 6.18
CA THR A 327 -48.87 13.65 4.97
C THR A 327 -49.80 13.44 3.77
N LEU A 328 -50.38 12.24 3.63
CA LEU A 328 -51.39 11.94 2.61
C LEU A 328 -52.69 12.73 2.80
N ASN A 329 -53.19 12.90 4.03
CA ASN A 329 -54.39 13.70 4.30
C ASN A 329 -54.17 15.19 3.98
N LYS A 330 -52.95 15.71 4.17
CA LYS A 330 -52.61 17.08 3.78
C LYS A 330 -52.58 17.24 2.25
N ALA A 331 -52.00 16.28 1.55
CA ALA A 331 -52.02 16.26 0.08
C ALA A 331 -53.44 16.05 -0.49
N LEU A 332 -54.27 15.24 0.17
CA LEU A 332 -55.68 15.03 -0.21
C LEU A 332 -56.50 16.33 -0.02
N ALA A 333 -56.30 17.04 1.08
CA ALA A 333 -56.97 18.33 1.33
C ALA A 333 -56.60 19.41 0.30
N GLU A 334 -55.33 19.45 -0.13
CA GLU A 334 -54.87 20.35 -1.21
C GLU A 334 -55.49 19.96 -2.57
N LYS A 335 -55.63 18.65 -2.83
CA LYS A 335 -56.31 18.15 -4.04
C LYS A 335 -57.81 18.42 -4.02
N ASP A 336 -58.47 18.26 -2.87
CA ASP A 336 -59.90 18.59 -2.72
C ASP A 336 -60.15 20.09 -2.88
N GLN A 337 -59.25 20.97 -2.41
CA GLN A 337 -59.32 22.40 -2.72
C GLN A 337 -59.16 22.70 -4.21
N GLN A 338 -58.24 22.02 -4.90
CA GLN A 338 -58.10 22.15 -6.36
C GLN A 338 -59.36 21.67 -7.09
N ILE A 339 -59.96 20.55 -6.66
CA ILE A 339 -61.22 20.04 -7.22
C ILE A 339 -62.36 21.02 -6.96
N LEU A 340 -62.42 21.66 -5.79
CA LEU A 340 -63.44 22.66 -5.48
C LEU A 340 -63.31 23.92 -6.35
N MET A 341 -62.07 24.39 -6.59
CA MET A 341 -61.81 25.50 -7.51
C MET A 341 -62.16 25.15 -8.96
N LEU A 342 -61.84 23.92 -9.39
CA LEU A 342 -62.19 23.45 -10.73
C LEU A 342 -63.71 23.28 -10.88
N LYS A 343 -64.41 22.76 -9.87
CA LYS A 343 -65.88 22.70 -9.85
C LYS A 343 -66.51 24.08 -9.96
N LYS A 344 -66.00 25.07 -9.21
CA LYS A 344 -66.47 26.45 -9.29
C LYS A 344 -66.25 27.05 -10.68
N LYS A 345 -65.09 26.82 -11.31
CA LYS A 345 -64.82 27.25 -12.69
C LYS A 345 -65.74 26.56 -13.71
N VAL A 346 -66.07 25.29 -13.50
CA VAL A 346 -67.02 24.56 -14.35
C VAL A 346 -68.44 25.10 -14.16
N GLU A 347 -68.87 25.40 -12.93
CA GLU A 347 -70.18 26.03 -12.64
C GLU A 347 -70.30 27.43 -13.25
N GLU A 348 -69.23 28.23 -13.20
CA GLU A 348 -69.19 29.55 -13.86
C GLU A 348 -69.31 29.39 -15.39
N ALA A 349 -68.60 28.44 -16.00
CA ALA A 349 -68.71 28.15 -17.43
C ALA A 349 -70.07 27.56 -17.83
N THR A 350 -70.70 26.76 -16.97
CA THR A 350 -72.06 26.23 -17.24
C THR A 350 -73.10 27.32 -17.11
N ASN A 351 -72.98 28.23 -16.14
CA ASN A 351 -73.86 29.38 -16.00
C ASN A 351 -73.75 30.35 -17.20
N ASP A 352 -72.56 30.54 -17.75
CA ASP A 352 -72.39 31.34 -18.96
C ASP A 352 -72.92 30.66 -20.22
N LEU A 353 -72.82 29.32 -20.31
CA LEU A 353 -73.50 28.55 -21.35
C LEU A 353 -75.02 28.62 -21.23
N ILE A 354 -75.58 28.59 -20.02
CA ILE A 354 -77.03 28.74 -19.80
C ILE A 354 -77.48 30.14 -20.24
N LYS A 355 -76.75 31.21 -19.91
CA LYS A 355 -77.06 32.57 -20.41
C LYS A 355 -76.98 32.68 -21.94
N GLN A 356 -76.01 32.01 -22.57
CA GLN A 356 -75.91 31.95 -24.03
C GLN A 356 -77.04 31.13 -24.66
N THR A 357 -77.50 30.08 -23.99
CA THR A 357 -78.64 29.25 -24.41
C THR A 357 -79.95 30.02 -24.28
N ASP A 358 -80.15 30.76 -23.18
CA ASP A 358 -81.30 31.65 -22.98
C ASP A 358 -81.34 32.78 -24.04
N ALA A 359 -80.18 33.28 -24.47
CA ALA A 359 -80.09 34.24 -25.57
C ALA A 359 -80.44 33.61 -26.94
N LEU A 360 -80.04 32.36 -27.17
CA LEU A 360 -80.41 31.59 -28.36
C LEU A 360 -81.89 31.22 -28.37
N ASP A 361 -82.49 30.91 -27.22
CA ASP A 361 -83.93 30.61 -27.12
C ASP A 361 -84.78 31.88 -27.30
N ARG A 362 -84.29 33.06 -26.89
CA ARG A 362 -84.89 34.35 -27.27
C ARG A 362 -84.84 34.58 -28.79
N MET A 363 -83.70 34.33 -29.44
CA MET A 363 -83.58 34.42 -30.90
C MET A 363 -84.40 33.35 -31.65
N ARG A 364 -84.66 32.21 -31.01
CA ARG A 364 -85.51 31.13 -31.55
C ARG A 364 -86.99 31.44 -31.41
N ASN A 365 -87.40 32.18 -30.37
CA ASN A 365 -88.78 32.64 -30.23
C ASN A 365 -89.12 33.74 -31.25
N ASP A 366 -88.16 34.59 -31.62
CA ASP A 366 -88.29 35.54 -32.75
C ASP A 366 -88.44 34.84 -34.11
N TYR A 367 -88.02 33.57 -34.22
CA TYR A 367 -88.12 32.71 -35.42
C TYR A 367 -89.55 32.20 -35.71
N THR A 368 -90.50 32.36 -34.78
CA THR A 368 -91.86 31.79 -34.91
C THR A 368 -92.91 32.76 -35.47
N ALA A 369 -92.52 34.00 -35.83
CA ALA A 369 -93.45 35.01 -36.33
C ALA A 369 -92.93 35.80 -37.54
N SER A 370 -92.74 35.17 -38.70
CA SER A 370 -92.96 35.82 -40.01
C SER A 370 -92.86 34.83 -41.18
N ASN A 371 -93.96 34.66 -41.91
CA ASN A 371 -94.04 33.89 -43.16
C ASN A 371 -93.97 34.88 -44.33
N ASP A 372 -92.85 34.94 -45.06
CA ASP A 372 -92.80 35.59 -46.38
C ASP A 372 -91.80 34.92 -47.36
N PRO A 373 -92.13 34.82 -48.67
CA PRO A 373 -91.47 33.91 -49.63
C PRO A 373 -90.07 34.35 -50.11
N THR A 374 -89.66 35.60 -49.84
CA THR A 374 -88.30 36.11 -50.10
C THR A 374 -87.25 35.45 -49.18
N SER A 375 -87.70 34.83 -48.08
CA SER A 375 -86.85 34.13 -47.11
C SER A 375 -86.25 32.83 -47.66
N ILE A 376 -86.86 32.19 -48.66
CA ILE A 376 -86.40 30.88 -49.18
C ILE A 376 -85.20 31.04 -50.13
N ALA A 377 -85.14 32.11 -50.93
CA ALA A 377 -83.98 32.43 -51.78
C ALA A 377 -82.81 32.99 -50.97
N ASN A 378 -83.08 33.82 -49.96
CA ASN A 378 -82.07 34.23 -48.97
C ASN A 378 -81.58 33.05 -48.13
N ARG A 379 -82.35 31.96 -48.00
CA ARG A 379 -82.02 30.77 -47.22
C ARG A 379 -81.06 29.81 -47.93
N SER A 380 -81.02 29.74 -49.27
CA SER A 380 -79.92 29.01 -49.95
C SER A 380 -78.61 29.80 -49.86
N GLN A 381 -78.68 31.12 -50.05
CA GLN A 381 -77.54 32.03 -49.84
C GLN A 381 -77.12 32.08 -48.36
N ALA A 382 -78.04 31.93 -47.40
CA ALA A 382 -77.75 31.81 -45.97
C ALA A 382 -77.12 30.46 -45.63
N LEU A 383 -77.49 29.36 -46.29
CA LEU A 383 -76.86 28.05 -46.08
C LEU A 383 -75.44 28.01 -46.65
N GLU A 384 -75.21 28.64 -47.80
CA GLU A 384 -73.88 28.81 -48.40
C GLU A 384 -73.01 29.77 -47.57
N THR A 385 -73.57 30.92 -47.13
CA THR A 385 -72.88 31.83 -46.20
C THR A 385 -72.73 31.24 -44.80
N ASN A 386 -73.59 30.35 -44.33
CA ASN A 386 -73.40 29.62 -43.06
C ASN A 386 -72.35 28.52 -43.20
N ARG A 387 -72.21 27.89 -44.37
CA ARG A 387 -71.12 26.95 -44.66
C ARG A 387 -69.78 27.69 -44.74
N LEU A 388 -69.75 28.83 -45.44
CA LEU A 388 -68.58 29.71 -45.49
C LEU A 388 -68.29 30.32 -44.12
N LYS A 389 -69.29 30.74 -43.34
CA LYS A 389 -69.10 31.19 -41.95
C LYS A 389 -68.61 30.07 -41.04
N ARG A 390 -69.05 28.82 -41.21
CA ARG A 390 -68.48 27.68 -40.47
C ARG A 390 -67.03 27.44 -40.85
N GLN A 391 -66.70 27.46 -42.15
CA GLN A 391 -65.32 27.36 -42.59
C GLN A 391 -64.47 28.53 -42.08
N VAL A 392 -64.97 29.77 -42.15
CA VAL A 392 -64.30 30.96 -41.62
C VAL A 392 -64.17 30.86 -40.11
N ASN A 393 -65.16 30.37 -39.38
CA ASN A 393 -65.10 30.23 -37.91
C ASN A 393 -64.19 29.05 -37.49
N ASP A 394 -64.09 27.99 -38.30
CA ASP A 394 -63.14 26.90 -38.12
C ASP A 394 -61.71 27.39 -38.45
N TYR A 395 -61.54 28.22 -39.48
CA TYR A 395 -60.28 28.89 -39.78
C TYR A 395 -59.91 29.97 -38.76
N GLU A 396 -60.88 30.69 -38.19
CA GLU A 396 -60.68 31.69 -37.12
C GLU A 396 -60.34 30.99 -35.81
N LYS A 397 -60.94 29.83 -35.51
CA LYS A 397 -60.53 28.97 -34.38
C LYS A 397 -59.15 28.38 -34.61
N GLU A 398 -58.84 27.88 -35.81
CA GLU A 398 -57.48 27.42 -36.12
C GLU A 398 -56.47 28.57 -36.08
N LEU A 399 -56.83 29.78 -36.50
CA LEU A 399 -56.00 30.98 -36.41
C LEU A 399 -55.83 31.40 -34.96
N ALA A 400 -56.88 31.38 -34.14
CA ALA A 400 -56.80 31.68 -32.71
C ALA A 400 -55.98 30.62 -31.96
N ASP A 401 -56.13 29.34 -32.28
CA ASP A 401 -55.31 28.26 -31.72
C ASP A 401 -53.85 28.37 -32.20
N ARG A 402 -53.62 28.77 -33.46
CA ARG A 402 -52.29 29.09 -33.97
C ARG A 402 -51.72 30.34 -33.31
N ASP A 403 -52.52 31.36 -33.03
CA ASP A 403 -52.12 32.60 -32.37
C ASP A 403 -51.85 32.37 -30.89
N ILE A 404 -52.61 31.48 -30.22
CA ILE A 404 -52.31 31.04 -28.85
C ILE A 404 -51.01 30.24 -28.84
N ARG A 405 -50.82 29.30 -29.78
CA ARG A 405 -49.56 28.55 -29.91
C ARG A 405 -48.39 29.45 -30.28
N LEU A 406 -48.59 30.43 -31.15
CA LEU A 406 -47.59 31.43 -31.52
C LEU A 406 -47.33 32.38 -30.35
N HIS A 407 -48.33 32.71 -29.53
CA HIS A 407 -48.15 33.53 -28.35
C HIS A 407 -47.44 32.77 -27.24
N ASP A 408 -47.71 31.47 -27.08
CA ASP A 408 -46.97 30.59 -26.18
C ASP A 408 -45.54 30.35 -26.68
N LEU A 409 -45.34 30.18 -28.00
CA LEU A 409 -44.02 30.12 -28.64
C LEU A 409 -43.29 31.46 -28.57
N ASP A 410 -43.98 32.59 -28.69
CA ASP A 410 -43.43 33.95 -28.56
C ASP A 410 -43.13 34.27 -27.10
N LYS A 411 -43.90 33.74 -26.15
CA LYS A 411 -43.63 33.81 -24.71
C LYS A 411 -42.45 32.90 -24.33
N GLN A 412 -42.33 31.73 -24.95
CA GLN A 412 -41.16 30.86 -24.85
C GLN A 412 -39.94 31.55 -25.46
N LEU A 413 -40.04 32.10 -26.68
CA LEU A 413 -38.99 32.86 -27.36
C LEU A 413 -38.59 34.14 -26.60
N ARG A 414 -39.54 34.88 -26.01
CA ARG A 414 -39.23 35.99 -25.10
C ARG A 414 -38.54 35.53 -23.82
N GLY A 415 -38.94 34.37 -23.27
CA GLY A 415 -38.23 33.73 -22.16
C GLY A 415 -36.80 33.27 -22.52
N PHE A 416 -36.59 32.81 -23.76
CA PHE A 416 -35.28 32.50 -24.33
C PHE A 416 -34.45 33.78 -24.53
N LEU A 417 -35.06 34.87 -25.01
CA LEU A 417 -34.39 36.16 -25.25
C LEU A 417 -34.06 36.92 -23.95
N ASP A 418 -34.80 36.71 -22.86
CA ASP A 418 -34.58 37.35 -21.56
C ASP A 418 -33.50 36.65 -20.68
N ASN A 419 -32.79 35.63 -21.19
CA ASN A 419 -31.71 34.87 -20.51
C ASN A 419 -32.05 34.25 -19.13
N ASN A 420 -33.27 34.41 -18.62
CA ASN A 420 -33.67 33.97 -17.28
C ASN A 420 -34.35 32.59 -17.28
N TYR A 421 -34.88 32.12 -18.42
CA TYR A 421 -35.56 30.83 -18.51
C TYR A 421 -34.61 29.68 -18.85
N GLU A 422 -33.57 29.91 -19.66
CA GLU A 422 -32.60 28.87 -20.04
C GLU A 422 -31.79 28.36 -18.84
N LEU A 423 -31.29 29.25 -17.99
CA LEU A 423 -30.43 28.81 -16.90
C LEU A 423 -31.22 28.14 -15.78
N ARG A 424 -32.40 28.65 -15.42
CA ARG A 424 -33.17 28.11 -14.30
C ARG A 424 -33.79 26.77 -14.62
N ASP A 425 -34.42 26.64 -15.79
CA ASP A 425 -35.10 25.41 -16.17
C ASP A 425 -34.10 24.36 -16.64
N ALA A 426 -33.01 24.72 -17.34
CA ALA A 426 -31.94 23.76 -17.60
C ALA A 426 -31.22 23.35 -16.30
N VAL A 427 -31.04 24.22 -15.31
CA VAL A 427 -30.50 23.82 -13.99
C VAL A 427 -31.47 22.92 -13.25
N GLN A 428 -32.78 23.15 -13.35
CA GLN A 428 -33.79 22.29 -12.72
C GLN A 428 -33.88 20.92 -13.41
N GLU A 429 -33.83 20.86 -14.74
CA GLU A 429 -33.77 19.64 -15.52
C GLU A 429 -32.46 18.87 -15.26
N ILE A 430 -31.31 19.55 -15.22
CA ILE A 430 -30.03 18.95 -14.83
C ILE A 430 -30.08 18.43 -13.39
N ARG A 431 -30.77 19.12 -12.46
CA ARG A 431 -30.96 18.62 -11.08
C ARG A 431 -31.83 17.37 -11.05
N GLN A 432 -32.93 17.34 -11.78
CA GLN A 432 -33.82 16.17 -11.87
C GLN A 432 -33.11 14.98 -12.54
N LEU A 433 -32.37 15.23 -13.62
CA LEU A 433 -31.54 14.21 -14.27
C LEU A 433 -30.42 13.71 -13.35
N LYS A 434 -29.79 14.59 -12.57
CA LYS A 434 -28.81 14.20 -11.54
C LYS A 434 -29.43 13.39 -10.40
N GLU A 435 -30.65 13.69 -9.98
CA GLU A 435 -31.38 12.88 -8.99
C GLU A 435 -31.75 11.51 -9.54
N HIS A 436 -32.22 11.45 -10.79
CA HIS A 436 -32.49 10.19 -11.48
C HIS A 436 -31.19 9.37 -11.67
N LEU A 437 -30.07 10.02 -11.97
CA LEU A 437 -28.76 9.37 -12.05
C LEU A 437 -28.35 8.80 -10.69
N LYS A 438 -28.47 9.57 -9.59
CA LYS A 438 -28.21 9.08 -8.22
C LYS A 438 -29.09 7.90 -7.82
N LEU A 439 -30.37 7.90 -8.22
CA LEU A 439 -31.27 6.77 -7.98
C LEU A 439 -30.85 5.54 -8.79
N LYS A 440 -30.43 5.73 -10.04
CA LYS A 440 -29.89 4.64 -10.88
C LYS A 440 -28.56 4.12 -10.34
N ASP A 441 -27.69 4.98 -9.85
CA ASP A 441 -26.43 4.61 -9.22
C ASP A 441 -26.67 3.81 -7.96
N ARG A 442 -27.61 4.22 -7.09
CA ARG A 442 -28.05 3.41 -5.94
C ARG A 442 -28.61 2.05 -6.34
N GLN A 443 -29.45 1.99 -7.38
CA GLN A 443 -29.96 0.71 -7.90
C GLN A 443 -28.84 -0.18 -8.44
N ILE A 444 -27.83 0.41 -9.09
CA ILE A 444 -26.65 -0.32 -9.58
C ILE A 444 -25.80 -0.80 -8.39
N GLU A 445 -25.61 0.02 -7.35
CA GLU A 445 -24.93 -0.35 -6.11
C GLU A 445 -25.65 -1.51 -5.40
N ASP A 446 -26.97 -1.46 -5.28
CA ASP A 446 -27.77 -2.53 -4.68
C ASP A 446 -27.69 -3.83 -5.50
N LEU A 447 -27.76 -3.74 -6.83
CA LEU A 447 -27.60 -4.88 -7.73
C LEU A 447 -26.17 -5.44 -7.70
N ALA A 448 -25.16 -4.57 -7.59
CA ALA A 448 -23.77 -4.99 -7.43
C ALA A 448 -23.55 -5.69 -6.09
N GLN A 449 -24.11 -5.16 -4.99
CA GLN A 449 -24.08 -5.82 -3.68
C GLN A 449 -24.79 -7.19 -3.72
N TYR A 450 -25.93 -7.29 -4.41
CA TYR A 450 -26.64 -8.56 -4.58
C TYR A 450 -25.84 -9.55 -5.44
N ALA A 451 -25.21 -9.08 -6.52
CA ALA A 451 -24.31 -9.88 -7.35
C ALA A 451 -23.11 -10.38 -6.54
N SER A 452 -22.45 -9.50 -5.77
CA SER A 452 -21.33 -9.90 -4.90
C SER A 452 -21.74 -10.86 -3.79
N ARG A 453 -22.93 -10.70 -3.19
CA ARG A 453 -23.47 -11.68 -2.23
C ARG A 453 -23.70 -13.04 -2.90
N ASN A 454 -24.27 -13.06 -4.10
CA ASN A 454 -24.46 -14.31 -4.83
C ASN A 454 -23.12 -14.94 -5.23
N GLU A 455 -22.14 -14.15 -5.66
CA GLU A 455 -20.78 -14.63 -5.94
C GLU A 455 -20.14 -15.23 -4.69
N LEU A 456 -20.29 -14.62 -3.52
CA LEU A 456 -19.84 -15.21 -2.25
C LEU A 456 -20.54 -16.55 -1.98
N THR A 457 -21.86 -16.64 -2.13
CA THR A 457 -22.56 -17.92 -1.92
C THR A 457 -22.17 -18.98 -2.96
N VAL A 458 -21.89 -18.58 -4.20
CA VAL A 458 -21.39 -19.49 -5.23
C VAL A 458 -19.99 -19.96 -4.87
N ASN A 459 -19.12 -19.06 -4.41
CA ASN A 459 -17.77 -19.39 -3.97
C ASN A 459 -17.79 -20.31 -2.74
N GLU A 460 -18.64 -20.06 -1.75
CA GLU A 460 -18.83 -20.95 -0.60
C GLU A 460 -19.28 -22.35 -1.04
N VAL A 461 -20.23 -22.44 -1.98
CA VAL A 461 -20.68 -23.73 -2.53
C VAL A 461 -19.62 -24.40 -3.40
N THR A 462 -18.78 -23.64 -4.12
CA THR A 462 -17.65 -24.21 -4.86
C THR A 462 -16.57 -24.70 -3.92
N ASP A 463 -16.25 -23.96 -2.86
CA ASP A 463 -15.25 -24.30 -1.85
C ASP A 463 -15.69 -25.54 -1.07
N GLU A 464 -16.97 -25.62 -0.67
CA GLU A 464 -17.55 -26.83 -0.08
C GLU A 464 -17.47 -28.02 -1.04
N ASN A 465 -17.77 -27.82 -2.33
CA ASN A 465 -17.62 -28.87 -3.34
C ASN A 465 -16.16 -29.29 -3.54
N GLU A 466 -15.22 -28.35 -3.54
CA GLU A 466 -13.78 -28.61 -3.64
C GLU A 466 -13.26 -29.35 -2.40
N GLU A 467 -13.69 -28.96 -1.20
CA GLU A 467 -13.32 -29.63 0.04
C GLU A 467 -13.92 -31.05 0.13
N LEU A 468 -15.17 -31.23 -0.31
CA LEU A 468 -15.78 -32.55 -0.44
C LEU A 468 -15.06 -33.42 -1.48
N ARG A 469 -14.63 -32.85 -2.61
CA ARG A 469 -13.81 -33.56 -3.62
C ARG A 469 -12.44 -33.94 -3.08
N ALA A 470 -11.79 -33.05 -2.34
CA ALA A 470 -10.50 -33.29 -1.68
C ALA A 470 -10.60 -34.40 -0.62
N LYS A 471 -11.66 -34.39 0.22
CA LYS A 471 -11.95 -35.46 1.18
C LYS A 471 -12.21 -36.80 0.49
N LEU A 472 -12.72 -36.78 -0.73
CA LEU A 472 -12.94 -37.98 -1.55
C LEU A 472 -11.72 -38.40 -2.38
N GLY A 473 -10.61 -37.64 -2.34
CA GLY A 473 -9.36 -37.93 -3.05
C GLY A 473 -9.44 -37.69 -4.55
N MET A 474 -10.35 -36.81 -4.97
CA MET A 474 -10.55 -36.41 -6.36
C MET A 474 -9.93 -35.03 -6.61
N ASP A 475 -9.53 -34.77 -7.85
CA ASP A 475 -9.02 -33.45 -8.24
C ASP A 475 -10.12 -32.37 -8.04
N PRO A 476 -9.87 -31.32 -7.25
CA PRO A 476 -10.90 -30.34 -6.87
C PRO A 476 -11.61 -29.67 -8.05
N ARG A 477 -10.92 -29.52 -9.19
CA ARG A 477 -11.39 -28.70 -10.33
C ARG A 477 -12.10 -29.46 -11.46
N THR A 478 -12.16 -30.78 -11.45
CA THR A 478 -12.76 -31.52 -12.58
C THR A 478 -14.30 -31.63 -12.44
N PRO A 479 -15.09 -31.20 -13.45
CA PRO A 479 -16.54 -31.38 -13.43
C PRO A 479 -16.89 -32.86 -13.69
N MET A 480 -17.38 -33.57 -12.67
CA MET A 480 -17.79 -34.98 -12.80
C MET A 480 -19.30 -35.16 -12.82
N THR A 481 -19.75 -36.07 -13.69
CA THR A 481 -21.15 -36.52 -13.77
C THR A 481 -21.43 -37.60 -12.72
N VAL A 482 -22.68 -37.72 -12.26
CA VAL A 482 -23.10 -38.63 -11.16
C VAL A 482 -22.69 -40.10 -11.38
N GLU A 483 -22.58 -40.56 -12.63
CA GLU A 483 -22.10 -41.90 -12.98
C GLU A 483 -20.61 -42.12 -12.65
N GLN A 484 -19.77 -41.10 -12.85
CA GLN A 484 -18.33 -41.18 -12.57
C GLN A 484 -18.04 -41.26 -11.06
N LEU A 485 -18.94 -40.68 -10.24
CA LEU A 485 -18.87 -40.76 -8.78
C LEU A 485 -19.21 -42.17 -8.26
N LYS A 486 -20.13 -42.88 -8.94
CA LYS A 486 -20.44 -44.28 -8.62
C LYS A 486 -19.30 -45.22 -9.00
N THR A 487 -18.67 -45.02 -10.15
CA THR A 487 -17.55 -45.87 -10.59
C THR A 487 -16.31 -45.65 -9.72
N ALA A 488 -16.00 -44.42 -9.32
CA ALA A 488 -14.90 -44.11 -8.40
C ALA A 488 -15.09 -44.71 -6.99
N ARG A 489 -16.34 -44.76 -6.50
CA ARG A 489 -16.66 -45.39 -5.21
C ARG A 489 -16.44 -46.91 -5.26
N MET A 490 -16.81 -47.55 -6.37
CA MET A 490 -16.61 -49.00 -6.60
C MET A 490 -15.12 -49.36 -6.66
N THR A 491 -14.32 -48.64 -7.45
CA THR A 491 -12.86 -48.89 -7.52
C THR A 491 -12.17 -48.66 -6.18
N ARG A 492 -12.64 -47.73 -5.34
CA ARG A 492 -12.08 -47.53 -3.99
C ARG A 492 -12.47 -48.65 -3.02
N THR A 493 -13.68 -49.21 -3.13
CA THR A 493 -14.04 -50.41 -2.35
C THR A 493 -13.21 -51.63 -2.76
N GLU A 494 -12.94 -51.79 -4.05
CA GLU A 494 -12.06 -52.85 -4.56
C GLU A 494 -10.60 -52.65 -4.14
N ALA A 495 -10.10 -51.41 -4.19
CA ALA A 495 -8.75 -51.07 -3.71
C ALA A 495 -8.59 -51.30 -2.20
N ASN A 496 -9.59 -50.92 -1.40
CA ASN A 496 -9.57 -51.18 0.05
C ASN A 496 -9.61 -52.69 0.35
N GLN A 497 -10.38 -53.47 -0.42
CA GLN A 497 -10.39 -54.94 -0.29
C GLN A 497 -9.04 -55.56 -0.68
N ALA A 498 -8.37 -55.04 -1.70
CA ALA A 498 -7.02 -55.48 -2.08
C ALA A 498 -5.97 -55.16 -0.99
N VAL A 499 -6.05 -53.97 -0.38
CA VAL A 499 -5.16 -53.60 0.75
C VAL A 499 -5.40 -54.49 1.96
N VAL A 500 -6.65 -54.79 2.29
CA VAL A 500 -6.99 -55.73 3.37
C VAL A 500 -6.39 -57.12 3.09
N GLN A 501 -6.46 -57.62 1.85
CA GLN A 501 -5.84 -58.90 1.49
C GLN A 501 -4.30 -58.89 1.61
N VAL A 502 -3.63 -57.79 1.26
CA VAL A 502 -2.18 -57.66 1.42
C VAL A 502 -1.80 -57.63 2.90
N LEU A 503 -2.55 -56.87 3.72
CA LEU A 503 -2.36 -56.83 5.16
C LEU A 503 -2.62 -58.20 5.82
N GLN A 504 -3.60 -58.96 5.34
CA GLN A 504 -3.87 -60.31 5.81
C GLN A 504 -2.67 -61.24 5.56
N LYS A 505 -2.07 -61.19 4.35
CA LYS A 505 -0.88 -61.97 3.99
C LYS A 505 0.35 -61.56 4.79
N GLU A 506 0.50 -60.27 5.11
CA GLU A 506 1.60 -59.79 5.94
C GLU A 506 1.42 -60.21 7.41
N ILE A 507 0.18 -60.24 7.92
CA ILE A 507 -0.13 -60.81 9.24
C ILE A 507 0.23 -62.30 9.27
N GLU A 508 -0.15 -63.09 8.26
CA GLU A 508 0.21 -64.51 8.15
C GLU A 508 1.74 -64.71 8.12
N ARG A 509 2.47 -63.88 7.37
CA ARG A 509 3.95 -63.89 7.33
C ARG A 509 4.57 -63.57 8.69
N LEU A 510 4.06 -62.55 9.37
CA LEU A 510 4.52 -62.15 10.71
C LEU A 510 4.17 -63.22 11.76
N GLU A 511 3.05 -63.93 11.61
CA GLU A 511 2.69 -65.06 12.45
C GLU A 511 3.63 -66.26 12.23
N GLU A 512 4.02 -66.55 10.97
CA GLU A 512 5.05 -67.54 10.66
C GLU A 512 6.43 -67.16 11.23
N GLU A 513 6.83 -65.89 11.12
CA GLU A 513 8.08 -65.38 11.71
C GLU A 513 8.05 -65.48 13.24
N ARG A 514 6.93 -65.12 13.88
CA ARG A 514 6.73 -65.31 15.32
C ARG A 514 6.80 -66.79 15.71
N LEU A 515 6.22 -67.69 14.93
CA LEU A 515 6.30 -69.14 15.18
C LEU A 515 7.72 -69.67 15.06
N LYS A 516 8.49 -69.24 14.04
CA LYS A 516 9.91 -69.59 13.86
C LYS A 516 10.76 -69.06 15.01
N LEU A 517 10.57 -67.80 15.42
CA LEU A 517 11.26 -67.24 16.59
C LEU A 517 10.91 -68.01 17.87
N LYS A 518 9.64 -68.39 18.05
CA LYS A 518 9.20 -69.19 19.22
C LYS A 518 9.75 -70.62 19.18
N GLN A 519 10.01 -71.19 18.00
CA GLN A 519 10.73 -72.47 17.86
C GLN A 519 12.23 -72.31 18.17
N ASN A 520 12.86 -71.24 17.71
CA ASN A 520 14.26 -70.93 18.00
C ASN A 520 14.49 -70.67 19.51
N CYS A 521 13.60 -69.93 20.17
CA CYS A 521 13.65 -69.75 21.63
C CYS A 521 13.49 -71.08 22.37
N ARG A 522 12.63 -71.99 21.89
CA ARG A 522 12.51 -73.34 22.47
C ARG A 522 13.73 -74.21 22.22
N GLN A 523 14.41 -74.08 21.07
CA GLN A 523 15.68 -74.76 20.81
C GLN A 523 16.82 -74.21 21.66
N LEU A 524 16.93 -72.89 21.82
CA LEU A 524 17.91 -72.25 22.69
C LEU A 524 17.66 -72.58 24.16
N ALA A 525 16.41 -72.63 24.62
CA ALA A 525 16.06 -73.09 25.96
C ALA A 525 16.42 -74.57 26.18
N ARG A 526 16.22 -75.44 25.16
CA ARG A 526 16.68 -76.83 25.22
C ARG A 526 18.20 -76.94 25.25
N GLN A 527 18.92 -76.14 24.46
CA GLN A 527 20.39 -76.12 24.46
C GLN A 527 20.96 -75.57 25.78
N ALA A 528 20.32 -74.56 26.37
CA ALA A 528 20.67 -74.05 27.70
C ALA A 528 20.37 -75.07 28.81
N GLY A 529 19.25 -75.79 28.72
CA GLY A 529 18.92 -76.89 29.63
C GLY A 529 19.87 -78.08 29.51
N VAL A 530 20.31 -78.42 28.29
CA VAL A 530 21.32 -79.47 28.05
C VAL A 530 22.69 -79.04 28.59
N ARG A 531 23.11 -77.77 28.43
CA ARG A 531 24.34 -77.26 29.06
C ARG A 531 24.27 -77.23 30.58
N ALA A 532 23.11 -76.93 31.16
CA ALA A 532 22.92 -76.98 32.61
C ALA A 532 23.00 -78.41 33.15
N ALA A 533 22.46 -79.39 32.41
CA ALA A 533 22.57 -80.81 32.73
C ALA A 533 24.01 -81.35 32.58
N GLU A 534 24.74 -80.92 31.54
CA GLU A 534 26.17 -81.23 31.35
C GLU A 534 27.07 -80.63 32.45
N LEU A 535 26.64 -79.52 33.07
CA LEU A 535 27.28 -78.89 34.23
C LEU A 535 26.84 -79.50 35.58
N GLY A 536 26.09 -80.61 35.57
CA GLY A 536 25.73 -81.36 36.78
C GLY A 536 24.61 -80.75 37.62
N LEU A 537 23.86 -79.77 37.09
CA LEU A 537 22.72 -79.18 37.77
C LEU A 537 21.48 -80.07 37.54
N ALA A 538 21.09 -80.84 38.55
CA ALA A 538 19.84 -81.61 38.52
C ALA A 538 18.63 -80.66 38.46
N GLY A 539 17.70 -80.97 37.57
CA GLY A 539 16.74 -80.04 36.97
C GLY A 539 15.55 -79.56 37.81
N ASP A 540 15.75 -79.18 39.07
CA ASP A 540 14.65 -78.71 39.93
C ASP A 540 14.90 -77.35 40.63
N THR A 541 15.90 -76.57 40.20
CA THR A 541 16.30 -75.33 40.89
C THR A 541 16.33 -74.05 40.04
N VAL A 542 15.62 -74.02 38.91
CA VAL A 542 15.44 -72.78 38.12
C VAL A 542 13.97 -72.61 37.72
N TRP A 543 13.31 -71.58 38.25
CA TRP A 543 12.05 -71.08 37.71
C TRP A 543 12.29 -69.83 36.87
N ILE A 544 11.55 -69.73 35.77
CA ILE A 544 11.62 -68.64 34.79
C ILE A 544 10.39 -67.76 35.01
N ASP A 545 10.57 -66.45 35.21
CA ASP A 545 9.46 -65.51 35.29
C ASP A 545 8.86 -65.18 33.91
N ASP A 546 7.72 -64.48 33.87
CA ASP A 546 6.97 -64.15 32.65
C ASP A 546 7.77 -63.38 31.57
N ASN A 547 8.99 -62.91 31.90
CA ASN A 547 9.88 -62.22 30.98
C ASN A 547 11.06 -63.09 30.47
N GLY A 548 11.13 -64.37 30.84
CA GLY A 548 12.11 -65.31 30.29
C GLY A 548 13.53 -65.19 30.85
N ILE A 549 13.71 -64.58 32.03
CA ILE A 549 15.03 -64.37 32.64
C ILE A 549 15.25 -65.33 33.82
N PRO A 550 16.30 -66.18 33.81
CA PRO A 550 16.57 -67.08 34.93
C PRO A 550 17.29 -66.33 36.06
N ARG A 551 16.77 -66.43 37.30
CA ARG A 551 17.42 -65.91 38.51
C ARG A 551 17.84 -67.05 39.45
N PRO A 552 19.09 -67.08 39.96
CA PRO A 552 19.55 -68.10 40.89
C PRO A 552 19.24 -67.73 42.34
N SER A 553 18.92 -68.74 43.16
CA SER A 553 18.91 -68.62 44.62
C SER A 553 20.21 -69.20 45.19
N GLY A 554 20.92 -68.39 45.98
CA GLY A 554 21.84 -68.82 47.03
C GLY A 554 23.21 -69.36 46.60
N THR A 555 24.26 -68.73 47.16
CA THR A 555 25.67 -69.17 47.21
C THR A 555 26.41 -69.29 45.88
N ASN A 556 26.67 -68.14 45.25
CA ASN A 556 27.96 -67.76 44.62
C ASN A 556 27.91 -66.28 44.18
N ALA A 557 27.45 -65.40 45.06
CA ALA A 557 27.40 -63.96 44.82
C ALA A 557 28.79 -63.30 44.85
N ASP A 558 29.78 -63.91 45.53
CA ASP A 558 31.08 -63.28 45.77
C ASP A 558 31.97 -63.19 44.52
N GLU A 559 31.87 -64.10 43.56
CA GLU A 559 32.70 -64.06 42.35
C GLU A 559 32.16 -63.05 41.32
N ALA A 560 30.83 -62.92 41.23
CA ALA A 560 30.18 -61.93 40.38
C ALA A 560 30.32 -60.49 40.94
N ILE A 561 30.29 -60.33 42.27
CA ILE A 561 30.57 -59.05 42.92
C ILE A 561 32.04 -58.65 42.73
N ARG A 562 32.99 -59.60 42.72
CA ARG A 562 34.41 -59.31 42.46
C ARG A 562 34.66 -58.79 41.04
N ILE A 563 34.07 -59.40 40.03
CA ILE A 563 34.24 -58.96 38.62
C ILE A 563 33.57 -57.60 38.41
N ALA A 564 32.35 -57.41 38.93
CA ALA A 564 31.66 -56.12 38.87
C ALA A 564 32.40 -55.00 39.63
N ARG A 565 33.03 -55.32 40.77
CA ARG A 565 33.83 -54.36 41.55
C ARG A 565 35.15 -53.99 40.85
N ASN A 566 35.78 -54.93 40.14
CA ASN A 566 36.98 -54.68 39.35
C ASN A 566 36.70 -53.80 38.13
N ASP A 567 35.56 -54.01 37.45
CA ASP A 567 35.12 -53.17 36.34
C ASP A 567 34.70 -51.77 36.82
N TYR A 568 34.07 -51.68 37.99
CA TYR A 568 33.76 -50.40 38.63
C TYR A 568 35.02 -49.66 39.09
N ASP A 569 36.02 -50.36 39.63
CA ASP A 569 37.31 -49.79 40.04
C ASP A 569 38.15 -49.35 38.84
N GLN A 570 38.04 -50.01 37.68
CA GLN A 570 38.65 -49.55 36.43
C GLN A 570 37.96 -48.30 35.87
N GLN A 571 36.63 -48.23 35.96
CA GLN A 571 35.88 -47.03 35.58
C GLN A 571 36.15 -45.85 36.54
N LEU A 572 36.28 -46.11 37.84
CA LEU A 572 36.69 -45.10 38.81
C LEU A 572 38.11 -44.58 38.51
N LYS A 573 39.08 -45.46 38.25
CA LYS A 573 40.45 -45.05 37.89
C LYS A 573 40.52 -44.27 36.59
N ALA A 574 39.71 -44.63 35.60
CA ALA A 574 39.61 -43.87 34.35
C ALA A 574 38.96 -42.50 34.57
N SER A 575 37.95 -42.41 35.44
CA SER A 575 37.32 -41.16 35.84
C SER A 575 38.27 -40.28 36.69
N ASP A 576 39.01 -40.87 37.62
CA ASP A 576 40.01 -40.19 38.45
C ASP A 576 41.18 -39.68 37.59
N ALA A 577 41.64 -40.46 36.60
CA ALA A 577 42.64 -39.99 35.64
C ALA A 577 42.14 -38.82 34.78
N ASN A 578 40.85 -38.81 34.45
CA ASN A 578 40.21 -37.72 33.70
C ASN A 578 40.02 -36.48 34.59
N ILE A 579 39.67 -36.67 35.87
CA ILE A 579 39.61 -35.59 36.88
C ILE A 579 41.00 -35.02 37.12
N ASP A 580 42.05 -35.84 37.18
CA ASP A 580 43.44 -35.41 37.30
C ASP A 580 43.95 -34.71 36.04
N GLN A 581 43.44 -35.07 34.86
CA GLN A 581 43.71 -34.36 33.62
C GLN A 581 43.02 -32.98 33.61
N LEU A 582 41.74 -32.93 33.98
CA LEU A 582 40.99 -31.68 34.10
C LEU A 582 41.55 -30.77 35.19
N HIS A 583 42.01 -31.33 36.32
CA HIS A 583 42.72 -30.57 37.35
C HIS A 583 44.05 -30.04 36.85
N ARG A 584 44.81 -30.80 36.04
CA ARG A 584 46.04 -30.29 35.43
C ARG A 584 45.77 -29.16 34.44
N GLU A 585 44.75 -29.30 33.59
CA GLU A 585 44.32 -28.23 32.67
C GLU A 585 43.82 -27.01 33.44
N LEU A 586 43.08 -27.20 34.54
CA LEU A 586 42.65 -26.11 35.41
C LEU A 586 43.85 -25.42 36.07
N ILE A 587 44.83 -26.17 36.58
CA ILE A 587 46.06 -25.62 37.15
C ILE A 587 46.84 -24.84 36.08
N GLU A 588 46.95 -25.36 34.86
CA GLU A 588 47.61 -24.71 33.74
C GLU A 588 46.91 -23.39 33.36
N LYS A 589 45.58 -23.39 33.24
CA LYS A 589 44.78 -22.18 33.00
C LYS A 589 44.82 -21.19 34.17
N THR A 590 44.88 -21.67 35.42
CA THR A 590 45.06 -20.78 36.58
C THR A 590 46.44 -20.16 36.62
N ASN A 591 47.47 -20.86 36.14
CA ASN A 591 48.84 -20.34 36.04
C ASN A 591 48.96 -19.34 34.87
N GLU A 592 48.33 -19.61 33.72
CA GLU A 592 48.21 -18.65 32.62
C GLU A 592 47.49 -17.36 33.08
N ASN A 593 46.36 -17.50 33.78
CA ASN A 593 45.64 -16.36 34.36
C ASN A 593 46.50 -15.60 35.38
N ARG A 594 47.27 -16.29 36.25
CA ARG A 594 48.22 -15.62 37.16
C ARG A 594 49.33 -14.89 36.40
N SER A 595 49.83 -15.45 35.31
CA SER A 595 50.84 -14.79 34.47
C SER A 595 50.28 -13.51 33.83
N LEU A 596 49.08 -13.58 33.26
CA LEU A 596 48.40 -12.42 32.68
C LEU A 596 48.07 -11.36 33.73
N ILE A 597 47.62 -11.76 34.93
CA ILE A 597 47.40 -10.84 36.06
C ILE A 597 48.70 -10.16 36.49
N ASN A 598 49.83 -10.87 36.48
CA ASN A 598 51.14 -10.29 36.79
C ASN A 598 51.62 -9.33 35.69
N GLU A 599 51.34 -9.62 34.42
CA GLU A 599 51.63 -8.73 33.29
C GLU A 599 50.77 -7.46 33.34
N ILE A 600 49.47 -7.60 33.59
CA ILE A 600 48.55 -6.48 33.81
C ILE A 600 49.00 -5.65 35.02
N ARG A 601 49.36 -6.28 36.14
CA ARG A 601 49.89 -5.58 37.31
C ARG A 601 51.19 -4.84 36.99
N GLY A 602 52.08 -5.43 36.20
CA GLY A 602 53.31 -4.78 35.75
C GLY A 602 53.04 -3.56 34.86
N LEU A 603 52.08 -3.68 33.93
CA LEU A 603 51.64 -2.58 33.06
C LEU A 603 50.97 -1.48 33.88
N GLU A 604 50.13 -1.82 34.84
CA GLU A 604 49.52 -0.88 35.78
C GLU A 604 50.58 -0.16 36.62
N GLN A 605 51.63 -0.85 37.04
CA GLN A 605 52.72 -0.24 37.79
C GLN A 605 53.55 0.71 36.92
N GLY A 606 53.84 0.32 35.67
CA GLY A 606 54.47 1.21 34.68
C GLY A 606 53.60 2.42 34.33
N LEU A 607 52.28 2.25 34.22
CA LEU A 607 51.34 3.35 34.00
C LEU A 607 51.22 4.27 35.21
N ARG A 608 51.27 3.73 36.44
CA ARG A 608 51.34 4.54 37.66
C ARG A 608 52.64 5.34 37.75
N GLU A 609 53.77 4.75 37.36
CA GLU A 609 55.06 5.45 37.31
C GLU A 609 55.03 6.58 36.26
N ILE A 610 54.41 6.35 35.09
CA ILE A 610 54.20 7.39 34.07
C ILE A 610 53.28 8.48 34.60
N ASP A 611 52.19 8.13 35.28
CA ASP A 611 51.24 9.08 35.86
C ASP A 611 51.86 9.88 37.02
N GLU A 612 52.70 9.27 37.87
CA GLU A 612 53.47 9.98 38.90
C GLU A 612 54.51 10.92 38.30
N GLN A 613 55.24 10.52 37.26
CA GLN A 613 56.20 11.40 36.58
C GLN A 613 55.49 12.53 35.80
N LEU A 614 54.31 12.27 35.22
CA LEU A 614 53.47 13.30 34.59
C LEU A 614 52.81 14.23 35.60
N LYS A 615 52.43 13.72 36.79
CA LYS A 615 51.95 14.53 37.91
C LYS A 615 53.06 15.40 38.51
N GLN A 616 54.28 14.88 38.65
CA GLN A 616 55.46 15.69 39.00
C GLN A 616 55.71 16.79 37.97
N LYS A 617 55.53 16.51 36.67
CA LYS A 617 55.60 17.52 35.60
C LYS A 617 54.49 18.57 35.68
N ARG A 618 53.26 18.21 36.09
CA ARG A 618 52.20 19.19 36.34
C ARG A 618 52.54 20.09 37.54
N PHE A 619 53.16 19.54 38.58
CA PHE A 619 53.57 20.29 39.77
C PHE A 619 54.79 21.20 39.53
N GLN A 620 55.71 20.82 38.63
CA GLN A 620 56.87 21.66 38.26
C GLN A 620 56.53 22.73 37.21
N ARG A 621 55.49 22.54 36.38
CA ARG A 621 55.02 23.56 35.42
C ARG A 621 54.47 24.84 36.07
N THR A 622 54.11 24.80 37.36
CA THR A 622 53.60 25.97 38.10
C THR A 622 54.69 26.79 38.77
N ALA A 623 55.97 26.38 38.72
CA ALA A 623 57.04 27.05 39.46
C ALA A 623 58.20 27.64 38.62
N SER A 624 58.35 27.30 37.34
CA SER A 624 59.37 27.95 36.51
C SER A 624 59.09 27.76 35.02
N GLY A 625 58.85 28.89 34.34
CA GLY A 625 58.73 28.95 32.89
C GLY A 625 60.11 28.89 32.26
N ASP A 626 60.52 27.71 31.80
CA ASP A 626 61.55 27.63 30.78
C ASP A 626 61.25 26.45 29.84
N GLN A 627 61.09 26.77 28.55
CA GLN A 627 60.87 25.82 27.48
C GLN A 627 62.20 25.61 26.77
N SER A 628 62.88 24.49 27.02
CA SER A 628 63.66 23.74 26.01
C SER A 628 64.62 22.76 26.70
N SER A 629 64.16 21.54 26.95
CA SER A 629 64.97 20.33 26.86
C SER A 629 64.04 19.10 26.85
N PRO A 630 64.31 18.08 26.01
CA PRO A 630 63.50 16.88 25.96
C PRO A 630 63.73 16.07 27.24
N TYR A 631 62.78 16.13 28.16
CA TYR A 631 62.78 15.29 29.35
C TYR A 631 62.51 13.83 28.95
N ILE A 632 63.51 12.96 29.12
CA ILE A 632 63.41 11.54 28.85
C ILE A 632 62.71 10.87 30.04
N ILE A 633 61.52 10.35 29.80
CA ILE A 633 60.76 9.53 30.75
C ILE A 633 61.49 8.19 30.86
N GLN A 634 62.08 7.89 32.02
CA GLN A 634 62.70 6.60 32.29
C GLN A 634 61.72 5.78 33.13
N CYS A 635 61.31 4.62 32.62
CA CYS A 635 60.37 3.70 33.25
C CYS A 635 61.07 2.35 33.46
N PRO A 636 61.78 2.15 34.60
CA PRO A 636 62.55 0.95 34.86
C PRO A 636 61.71 -0.34 34.82
N SER A 637 60.43 -0.24 35.15
CA SER A 637 59.47 -1.35 35.15
C SER A 637 59.07 -1.79 33.75
N LEU A 638 58.91 -0.83 32.83
CA LEU A 638 58.69 -1.10 31.40
C LEU A 638 59.98 -1.55 30.70
N ASP A 639 61.13 -1.01 31.10
CA ASP A 639 62.44 -1.42 30.57
C ASP A 639 62.77 -2.89 30.94
N LYS A 640 62.49 -3.30 32.18
CA LYS A 640 62.60 -4.73 32.59
C LYS A 640 61.62 -5.63 31.85
N MET A 641 60.42 -5.16 31.55
CA MET A 641 59.42 -5.93 30.79
C MET A 641 59.82 -6.05 29.32
N LEU A 642 60.43 -5.00 28.75
CA LEU A 642 61.09 -5.02 27.44
C LEU A 642 62.25 -6.01 27.40
N GLU A 643 63.06 -6.09 28.45
CA GLU A 643 64.17 -7.05 28.58
C GLU A 643 63.65 -8.51 28.69
N VAL A 644 62.55 -8.72 29.42
CA VAL A 644 61.84 -10.02 29.49
C VAL A 644 61.18 -10.40 28.17
N LEU A 645 60.58 -9.45 27.44
CA LEU A 645 60.00 -9.68 26.12
C LEU A 645 61.06 -9.94 25.04
N GLN A 646 62.21 -9.25 25.11
CA GLN A 646 63.35 -9.50 24.24
C GLN A 646 63.98 -10.87 24.52
N THR A 647 63.99 -11.35 25.77
CA THR A 647 64.45 -12.71 26.09
C THR A 647 63.42 -13.80 25.72
N GLN A 648 62.12 -13.54 25.85
CA GLN A 648 61.05 -14.43 25.36
C GLN A 648 61.00 -14.54 23.82
N SER A 649 61.48 -13.52 23.09
CA SER A 649 61.60 -13.55 21.63
C SER A 649 62.57 -14.62 21.09
N LEU A 650 63.46 -15.16 21.95
CA LEU A 650 64.36 -16.28 21.64
C LEU A 650 63.70 -17.66 21.80
N THR A 651 62.48 -17.74 22.36
CA THR A 651 61.81 -19.00 22.76
C THR A 651 60.53 -19.35 21.98
N GLY A 652 60.26 -18.73 20.83
CA GLY A 652 59.35 -19.31 19.83
C GLY A 652 58.05 -18.58 19.49
N ARG A 653 57.84 -17.31 19.90
CA ARG A 653 56.79 -16.44 19.34
C ARG A 653 57.38 -15.30 18.50
N TYR A 654 58.13 -15.67 17.47
CA TYR A 654 58.78 -14.71 16.56
C TYR A 654 57.76 -14.01 15.63
N ASP A 655 56.70 -14.72 15.22
CA ASP A 655 55.76 -14.24 14.22
C ASP A 655 54.83 -13.12 14.72
N ASP A 656 54.32 -13.22 15.95
CA ASP A 656 53.44 -12.18 16.53
C ASP A 656 54.21 -10.86 16.76
N VAL A 657 55.46 -10.97 17.21
CA VAL A 657 56.35 -9.81 17.41
C VAL A 657 56.75 -9.19 16.08
N MET A 658 56.96 -9.99 15.03
CA MET A 658 57.24 -9.49 13.67
C MET A 658 56.02 -8.83 13.03
N MET A 659 54.82 -9.36 13.25
CA MET A 659 53.56 -8.77 12.78
C MET A 659 53.31 -7.41 13.43
N LEU A 660 53.40 -7.33 14.76
CA LEU A 660 53.27 -6.08 15.51
C LEU A 660 54.35 -5.06 15.14
N LYS A 661 55.58 -5.51 14.88
CA LYS A 661 56.65 -4.65 14.39
C LYS A 661 56.35 -4.11 12.99
N SER A 662 55.84 -4.94 12.07
CA SER A 662 55.45 -4.48 10.73
C SER A 662 54.29 -3.48 10.77
N GLU A 663 53.35 -3.66 11.70
CA GLU A 663 52.22 -2.76 11.89
C GLU A 663 52.67 -1.43 12.49
N ASN A 664 53.60 -1.48 13.44
CA ASN A 664 54.24 -0.28 13.99
C ASN A 664 55.05 0.47 12.91
N ASP A 665 55.81 -0.22 12.06
CA ASP A 665 56.56 0.40 10.97
C ASP A 665 55.63 1.05 9.92
N LYS A 666 54.48 0.43 9.63
CA LYS A 666 53.42 1.05 8.79
C LYS A 666 52.84 2.31 9.43
N LEU A 667 52.56 2.27 10.72
CA LEU A 667 52.05 3.44 11.45
C LEU A 667 53.10 4.56 11.51
N VAL A 668 54.37 4.24 11.69
CA VAL A 668 55.47 5.20 11.65
C VAL A 668 55.60 5.83 10.26
N GLY A 669 55.51 5.04 9.18
CA GLY A 669 55.50 5.54 7.80
C GLY A 669 54.34 6.49 7.55
N ARG A 670 53.13 6.11 7.95
CA ARG A 670 51.93 6.96 7.80
C ARG A 670 51.99 8.23 8.63
N ASN A 671 52.62 8.18 9.82
CA ASN A 671 52.83 9.37 10.63
C ASN A 671 53.86 10.33 10.00
N ALA A 672 54.89 9.78 9.33
CA ALA A 672 55.83 10.58 8.55
C ALA A 672 55.15 11.25 7.34
N GLU A 673 54.32 10.51 6.60
CA GLU A 673 53.51 11.05 5.50
C GLU A 673 52.58 12.16 5.97
N LEU A 674 51.86 11.96 7.09
CA LEU A 674 51.00 13.01 7.67
C LEU A 674 51.78 14.24 8.11
N ARG A 675 53.03 14.08 8.58
CA ARG A 675 53.90 15.21 8.92
C ARG A 675 54.35 15.96 7.67
N ASP A 676 54.67 15.26 6.58
CA ASP A 676 55.03 15.86 5.30
C ASP A 676 53.83 16.55 4.65
N GLU A 677 52.64 15.96 4.72
CA GLU A 677 51.39 16.59 4.29
C GLU A 677 51.09 17.85 5.09
N LEU A 678 51.27 17.81 6.42
CA LEU A 678 51.11 18.98 7.28
C LEU A 678 52.15 20.06 6.97
N TYR A 679 53.40 19.66 6.68
CA TYR A 679 54.46 20.58 6.26
C TYR A 679 54.11 21.24 4.93
N ASN A 680 53.67 20.46 3.94
CA ASN A 680 53.27 20.96 2.61
C ASN A 680 52.04 21.86 2.70
N ALA A 681 51.01 21.50 3.47
CA ALA A 681 49.82 22.33 3.69
C ALA A 681 50.18 23.67 4.37
N ARG A 682 51.10 23.64 5.34
CA ARG A 682 51.64 24.87 5.96
C ARG A 682 52.44 25.69 4.94
N HIS A 683 53.26 25.05 4.12
CA HIS A 683 54.04 25.72 3.08
C HIS A 683 53.14 26.37 2.02
N GLU A 684 52.11 25.67 1.54
CA GLU A 684 51.12 26.20 0.59
C GLU A 684 50.31 27.36 1.18
N LYS A 685 49.94 27.27 2.47
CA LYS A 685 49.33 28.39 3.19
C LYS A 685 50.27 29.59 3.19
N THR A 686 51.54 29.42 3.56
CA THR A 686 52.50 30.54 3.57
C THR A 686 52.73 31.13 2.18
N LYS A 687 52.76 30.31 1.13
CA LYS A 687 52.86 30.77 -0.26
C LYS A 687 51.62 31.55 -0.68
N SER A 688 50.44 31.09 -0.29
CA SER A 688 49.17 31.79 -0.54
C SER A 688 49.10 33.12 0.22
N ASP A 689 49.59 33.16 1.47
CA ASP A 689 49.67 34.39 2.27
C ASP A 689 50.64 35.41 1.65
N VAL A 690 51.77 34.97 1.11
CA VAL A 690 52.71 35.83 0.37
C VAL A 690 52.08 36.36 -0.92
N ASN A 691 51.40 35.52 -1.69
CA ASN A 691 50.68 35.95 -2.89
C ASN A 691 49.56 36.95 -2.57
N LEU A 692 48.84 36.75 -1.47
CA LEU A 692 47.83 37.69 -0.99
C LEU A 692 48.44 39.04 -0.64
N LYS A 693 49.59 39.07 0.04
CA LYS A 693 50.32 40.31 0.34
C LYS A 693 50.77 41.03 -0.94
N LEU A 694 51.33 40.31 -1.91
CA LEU A 694 51.73 40.89 -3.20
C LEU A 694 50.53 41.46 -3.97
N ALA A 695 49.39 40.77 -3.96
CA ALA A 695 48.16 41.24 -4.59
C ALA A 695 47.60 42.49 -3.89
N LEU A 696 47.65 42.54 -2.55
CA LEU A 696 47.28 43.73 -1.78
C LEU A 696 48.20 44.92 -2.08
N GLU A 697 49.51 44.71 -2.16
CA GLU A 697 50.46 45.75 -2.55
C GLU A 697 50.24 46.26 -3.97
N GLN A 698 49.88 45.39 -4.92
CA GLN A 698 49.49 45.80 -6.27
C GLN A 698 48.18 46.58 -6.26
N ASN A 699 47.20 46.17 -5.47
CA ASN A 699 45.93 46.88 -5.37
C ASN A 699 46.11 48.25 -4.71
N GLU A 700 46.98 48.37 -3.72
CA GLU A 700 47.37 49.66 -3.17
C GLU A 700 48.14 50.52 -4.17
N LYS A 701 48.99 49.92 -5.04
CA LYS A 701 49.62 50.64 -6.15
C LYS A 701 48.57 51.15 -7.13
N PHE A 702 47.63 50.32 -7.56
CA PHE A 702 46.54 50.75 -8.44
C PHE A 702 45.62 51.79 -7.79
N GLN A 703 45.37 51.71 -6.48
CA GLN A 703 44.64 52.74 -5.76
C GLN A 703 45.42 54.04 -5.62
N ARG A 704 46.75 53.99 -5.48
CA ARG A 704 47.62 55.17 -5.53
C ARG A 704 47.66 55.76 -6.93
N ASP A 705 47.75 54.93 -7.96
CA ASP A 705 47.73 55.37 -9.37
C ASP A 705 46.37 55.97 -9.72
N LEU A 706 45.25 55.37 -9.28
CA LEU A 706 43.90 55.93 -9.43
C LEU A 706 43.74 57.28 -8.72
N LYS A 707 44.31 57.45 -7.52
CA LYS A 707 44.33 58.75 -6.83
C LYS A 707 45.19 59.78 -7.56
N LEU A 708 46.33 59.37 -8.12
CA LEU A 708 47.17 60.24 -8.96
C LEU A 708 46.44 60.61 -10.27
N PHE A 709 45.65 59.71 -10.84
CA PHE A 709 44.80 59.98 -12.01
C PHE A 709 43.61 60.90 -11.67
N GLU A 710 43.02 60.79 -10.47
CA GLU A 710 41.99 61.71 -9.97
C GLU A 710 42.55 63.10 -9.66
N GLU A 711 43.76 63.20 -9.11
CA GLU A 711 44.44 64.46 -8.77
C GLU A 711 45.01 65.18 -10.02
N ALA A 712 45.30 64.46 -11.11
CA ALA A 712 45.92 65.01 -12.32
C ALA A 712 44.95 65.61 -13.35
N GLY A 713 43.62 65.54 -13.13
CA GLY A 713 42.62 66.27 -13.92
C GLY A 713 42.92 66.45 -15.42
N ALA A 714 43.00 65.36 -16.19
CA ALA A 714 43.27 65.45 -17.64
C ALA A 714 42.56 64.36 -18.48
N VAL A 715 41.46 64.82 -19.11
CA VAL A 715 40.96 64.54 -20.48
C VAL A 715 40.64 63.09 -20.92
N PRO A 716 39.40 62.81 -21.40
CA PRO A 716 39.08 61.57 -22.13
C PRO A 716 39.87 61.48 -23.44
N LEU A 717 40.54 60.36 -23.69
CA LEU A 717 41.24 60.10 -24.96
C LEU A 717 40.25 60.18 -26.13
N ALA A 718 40.36 61.24 -26.93
CA ALA A 718 39.79 61.28 -28.27
C ALA A 718 40.58 60.33 -29.18
N PHE A 719 39.91 59.33 -29.75
CA PHE A 719 40.50 58.49 -30.79
C PHE A 719 40.69 59.29 -32.08
N GLN A 720 41.84 59.08 -32.70
CA GLN A 720 42.31 59.80 -33.89
C GLN A 720 41.56 59.34 -35.14
N SER A 721 40.90 60.26 -35.85
CA SER A 721 40.14 59.96 -37.07
C SER A 721 41.04 59.60 -38.27
N MET A 722 40.63 58.57 -39.02
CA MET A 722 41.28 58.12 -40.24
C MET A 722 40.86 59.02 -41.41
N LYS A 723 41.81 59.70 -42.08
CA LYS A 723 41.50 60.68 -43.14
C LYS A 723 40.97 60.01 -44.42
N LEU A 724 39.78 60.43 -44.87
CA LEU A 724 39.23 60.08 -46.19
C LEU A 724 39.79 60.97 -47.32
N PRO A 725 39.78 60.50 -48.59
CA PRO A 725 40.44 61.17 -49.74
C PRO A 725 39.87 62.56 -50.10
N ASP A 726 40.72 63.38 -50.71
CA ASP A 726 40.47 64.77 -51.10
C ASP A 726 39.68 64.90 -52.41
N GLY A 727 38.35 64.85 -52.31
CA GLY A 727 37.46 65.12 -53.44
C GLY A 727 35.95 65.03 -53.17
N LEU A 728 35.52 64.79 -51.93
CA LEU A 728 34.10 64.70 -51.56
C LEU A 728 33.61 65.99 -50.90
N SER A 729 32.35 66.36 -51.17
CA SER A 729 31.65 67.48 -50.53
C SER A 729 31.78 67.39 -49.00
N PRO A 730 32.05 68.51 -48.29
CA PRO A 730 32.29 68.51 -46.83
C PRO A 730 31.16 67.83 -46.04
N SER A 731 29.90 67.99 -46.47
CA SER A 731 28.75 67.32 -45.85
C SER A 731 28.78 65.78 -45.97
N SER A 732 29.23 65.24 -47.10
CA SER A 732 29.33 63.78 -47.30
C SER A 732 30.51 63.16 -46.56
N ARG A 733 31.61 63.91 -46.39
CA ARG A 733 32.80 63.47 -45.65
C ARG A 733 32.52 63.36 -44.15
N ASP A 734 31.79 64.31 -43.60
CA ASP A 734 31.43 64.32 -42.18
C ASP A 734 30.42 63.20 -41.84
N ILE A 735 29.47 62.93 -42.73
CA ILE A 735 28.52 61.80 -42.59
C ILE A 735 29.24 60.44 -42.66
N ILE A 736 30.18 60.28 -43.60
CA ILE A 736 30.96 59.03 -43.71
C ILE A 736 31.90 58.86 -42.51
N SER A 737 32.48 59.95 -42.00
CA SER A 737 33.33 59.91 -40.80
C SER A 737 32.52 59.51 -39.55
N SER A 738 31.34 60.10 -39.34
CA SER A 738 30.49 59.75 -38.20
C SER A 738 29.93 58.33 -38.31
N LEU A 739 29.54 57.88 -39.51
CA LEU A 739 29.16 56.48 -39.75
C LEU A 739 30.30 55.51 -39.48
N ASN A 740 31.53 55.86 -39.87
CA ASN A 740 32.70 55.04 -39.56
C ASN A 740 33.01 55.02 -38.06
N GLU A 741 32.83 56.14 -37.35
CA GLU A 741 32.97 56.22 -35.89
C GLU A 741 31.92 55.35 -35.18
N TYR A 742 30.64 55.47 -35.55
CA TYR A 742 29.58 54.60 -35.04
C TYR A 742 29.82 53.12 -35.36
N LEU A 743 30.38 52.80 -36.53
CA LEU A 743 30.72 51.42 -36.89
C LEU A 743 31.89 50.90 -36.04
N VAL A 744 32.90 51.72 -35.77
CA VAL A 744 34.03 51.36 -34.90
C VAL A 744 33.54 51.15 -33.47
N ASP A 745 32.66 52.01 -32.97
CA ASP A 745 32.06 51.86 -31.64
C ASP A 745 31.21 50.59 -31.54
N ALA A 746 30.36 50.33 -32.54
CA ALA A 746 29.56 49.10 -32.59
C ALA A 746 30.44 47.85 -32.69
N LEU A 747 31.54 47.90 -33.44
CA LEU A 747 32.50 46.79 -33.52
C LEU A 747 33.23 46.59 -32.20
N ALA A 748 33.65 47.67 -31.53
CA ALA A 748 34.29 47.63 -30.22
C ALA A 748 33.34 47.06 -29.16
N GLU A 749 32.08 47.48 -29.16
CA GLU A 749 31.04 46.96 -28.26
C GLU A 749 30.78 45.47 -28.51
N VAL A 750 30.65 45.05 -29.77
CA VAL A 750 30.49 43.63 -30.12
C VAL A 750 31.71 42.80 -29.71
N THR A 751 32.93 43.34 -29.84
CA THR A 751 34.14 42.65 -29.35
C THR A 751 34.16 42.52 -27.82
N ALA A 752 33.80 43.58 -27.09
CA ALA A 752 33.71 43.55 -25.64
C ALA A 752 32.63 42.57 -25.16
N GLN A 753 31.47 42.54 -25.82
CA GLN A 753 30.41 41.56 -25.55
C GLN A 753 30.85 40.13 -25.85
N ARG A 754 31.61 39.90 -26.94
CA ARG A 754 32.18 38.57 -27.24
C ARG A 754 33.19 38.13 -26.19
N GLU A 755 34.05 39.02 -25.72
CA GLU A 755 35.00 38.70 -24.64
C GLU A 755 34.29 38.41 -23.32
N MET A 756 33.25 39.18 -22.97
CA MET A 756 32.43 38.93 -21.80
C MET A 756 31.71 37.57 -21.90
N ASN A 757 31.13 37.24 -23.06
CA ASN A 757 30.51 35.94 -23.30
C ASN A 757 31.51 34.80 -23.15
N LYS A 758 32.74 34.96 -23.69
CA LYS A 758 33.80 33.97 -23.53
C LYS A 758 34.20 33.78 -22.06
N GLN A 759 34.33 34.86 -21.29
CA GLN A 759 34.61 34.77 -19.85
C GLN A 759 33.48 34.08 -19.08
N LEU A 760 32.21 34.34 -19.46
CA LEU A 760 31.05 33.68 -18.89
C LEU A 760 31.04 32.18 -19.23
N GLU A 761 31.33 31.80 -20.48
CA GLU A 761 31.46 30.41 -20.91
C GLU A 761 32.56 29.67 -20.13
N GLU A 762 33.75 30.28 -20.01
CA GLU A 762 34.86 29.73 -19.22
C GLU A 762 34.51 29.61 -17.73
N GLY A 763 33.75 30.58 -17.19
CA GLY A 763 33.20 30.53 -15.84
C GLY A 763 32.23 29.36 -15.66
N LEU A 764 31.30 29.20 -16.60
CA LEU A 764 30.28 28.15 -16.60
C LEU A 764 30.94 26.76 -16.66
N ASP A 765 31.99 26.59 -17.48
CA ASP A 765 32.76 25.35 -17.54
C ASP A 765 33.53 25.05 -16.25
N LYS A 766 34.11 26.07 -15.60
CA LYS A 766 34.73 25.90 -14.27
C LYS A 766 33.70 25.46 -13.23
N TYR A 767 32.51 26.05 -13.22
CA TYR A 767 31.44 25.63 -12.30
C TYR A 767 30.90 24.24 -12.63
N ARG A 768 30.76 23.87 -13.91
CA ARG A 768 30.41 22.49 -14.31
C ARG A 768 31.41 21.47 -13.81
N ARG A 769 32.72 21.74 -13.95
CA ARG A 769 33.78 20.86 -13.41
C ARG A 769 33.69 20.75 -11.88
N LYS A 770 33.53 21.87 -11.17
CA LYS A 770 33.34 21.88 -9.70
C LYS A 770 32.09 21.10 -9.28
N LEU A 771 30.98 21.27 -9.99
CA LEU A 771 29.74 20.53 -9.73
C LEU A 771 29.94 19.03 -9.92
N ASN A 772 30.66 18.60 -10.96
CA ASN A 772 30.96 17.19 -11.19
C ASN A 772 31.85 16.60 -10.08
N VAL A 773 32.84 17.36 -9.60
CA VAL A 773 33.66 16.96 -8.44
C VAL A 773 32.79 16.83 -7.19
N ILE A 774 31.92 17.80 -6.91
CA ILE A 774 31.01 17.75 -5.76
C ILE A 774 30.06 16.54 -5.89
N LYS A 775 29.50 16.27 -7.07
CA LYS A 775 28.65 15.09 -7.32
C LYS A 775 29.40 13.77 -7.08
N HIS A 776 30.66 13.70 -7.48
CA HIS A 776 31.49 12.52 -7.23
C HIS A 776 31.81 12.37 -5.74
N GLN A 777 32.17 13.46 -5.06
CA GLN A 777 32.42 13.48 -3.62
C GLN A 777 31.18 13.12 -2.82
N THR A 778 30.01 13.63 -3.17
CA THR A 778 28.74 13.25 -2.52
C THR A 778 28.41 11.79 -2.80
N GLY A 779 28.66 11.30 -4.02
CA GLY A 779 28.52 9.89 -4.35
C GLY A 779 29.40 8.97 -3.49
N LEU A 780 30.67 9.36 -3.27
CA LEU A 780 31.58 8.65 -2.37
C LEU A 780 31.09 8.71 -0.92
N LEU A 781 30.67 9.88 -0.43
CA LEU A 781 30.12 10.04 0.92
C LEU A 781 28.87 9.17 1.15
N TYR A 782 27.97 9.08 0.18
CA TYR A 782 26.81 8.18 0.27
C TYR A 782 27.21 6.72 0.28
N LYS A 783 28.24 6.35 -0.49
CA LYS A 783 28.79 4.99 -0.49
C LYS A 783 29.41 4.65 0.87
N ASP A 784 30.24 5.53 1.41
CA ASP A 784 30.87 5.37 2.74
C ASP A 784 29.82 5.32 3.85
N PHE A 785 28.77 6.17 3.76
CA PHE A 785 27.65 6.13 4.70
C PHE A 785 26.91 4.80 4.62
N HIS A 786 26.65 4.30 3.41
CA HIS A 786 25.99 3.02 3.20
C HIS A 786 26.83 1.86 3.74
N GLU A 787 28.14 1.85 3.49
CA GLU A 787 29.07 0.84 4.01
C GLU A 787 29.12 0.87 5.55
N LYS A 788 29.17 2.06 6.17
CA LYS A 788 29.12 2.18 7.64
C LYS A 788 27.76 1.78 8.21
N GLN A 789 26.66 2.13 7.54
CA GLN A 789 25.33 1.70 7.93
C GLN A 789 25.21 0.16 7.89
N LEU A 790 25.80 -0.47 6.87
CA LEU A 790 25.87 -1.93 6.77
C LEU A 790 26.73 -2.54 7.89
N GLN A 791 27.88 -1.94 8.21
CA GLN A 791 28.72 -2.40 9.33
C GLN A 791 28.00 -2.28 10.66
N TRP A 792 27.38 -1.14 10.96
CA TRP A 792 26.63 -0.94 12.21
C TRP A 792 25.39 -1.82 12.33
N THR A 793 24.71 -2.08 11.21
CA THR A 793 23.58 -3.03 11.22
C THR A 793 24.05 -4.45 11.50
N ASN A 794 25.14 -4.88 10.88
CA ASN A 794 25.76 -6.18 11.17
C ASN A 794 26.25 -6.29 12.62
N GLU A 795 26.95 -5.29 13.15
CA GLU A 795 27.40 -5.26 14.56
C GLU A 795 26.21 -5.24 15.52
N ARG A 796 25.14 -4.51 15.19
CA ARG A 796 23.90 -4.51 15.97
C ARG A 796 23.19 -5.86 15.92
N GLU A 797 23.21 -6.57 14.80
CA GLU A 797 22.69 -7.92 14.70
C GLU A 797 23.53 -8.89 15.53
N GLN A 798 24.86 -8.86 15.40
CA GLN A 798 25.77 -9.70 16.19
C GLN A 798 25.64 -9.47 17.69
N THR A 799 25.55 -8.20 18.14
CA THR A 799 25.34 -7.89 19.56
C THR A 799 23.96 -8.30 20.04
N ASN A 800 22.92 -8.21 19.20
CA ASN A 800 21.59 -8.73 19.52
C ASN A 800 21.57 -10.25 19.61
N ASP A 801 22.29 -10.95 18.74
CA ASP A 801 22.41 -12.41 18.78
C ASP A 801 23.18 -12.84 20.04
N ALA A 802 24.30 -12.20 20.36
CA ALA A 802 25.01 -12.43 21.62
C ALA A 802 24.13 -12.13 22.85
N LYS A 803 23.30 -11.08 22.80
CA LYS A 803 22.31 -10.77 23.85
C LYS A 803 21.26 -11.87 23.98
N ARG A 804 20.74 -12.39 22.86
CA ARG A 804 19.78 -13.51 22.86
C ARG A 804 20.42 -14.76 23.45
N ASP A 805 21.64 -15.09 23.05
CA ASP A 805 22.36 -16.24 23.58
C ASP A 805 22.57 -16.12 25.09
N LEU A 806 23.03 -14.96 25.57
CA LEU A 806 23.15 -14.69 27.01
C LEU A 806 21.80 -14.76 27.74
N GLN A 807 20.72 -14.26 27.15
CA GLN A 807 19.37 -14.39 27.71
C GLN A 807 18.94 -15.86 27.82
N THR A 808 19.20 -16.67 26.79
CA THR A 808 18.91 -18.11 26.87
C THR A 808 19.74 -18.82 27.94
N GLU A 809 21.00 -18.43 28.14
CA GLU A 809 21.84 -18.97 29.22
C GLU A 809 21.33 -18.53 30.60
N ILE A 810 20.89 -17.28 30.75
CA ILE A 810 20.26 -16.80 31.99
C ILE A 810 18.98 -17.59 32.28
N GLU A 811 18.10 -17.79 31.29
CA GLU A 811 16.88 -18.59 31.45
C GLU A 811 17.19 -20.04 31.83
N LYS A 812 18.18 -20.67 31.17
CA LYS A 812 18.66 -22.02 31.53
C LYS A 812 19.17 -22.07 32.97
N ASN A 813 19.94 -21.08 33.40
CA ASN A 813 20.51 -21.03 34.75
C ASN A 813 19.43 -20.75 35.80
N LEU A 814 18.42 -19.93 35.49
CA LEU A 814 17.27 -19.69 36.35
C LEU A 814 16.49 -20.99 36.59
N VAL A 815 16.23 -21.76 35.52
CA VAL A 815 15.56 -23.07 35.64
C VAL A 815 16.40 -24.04 36.47
N LYS A 816 17.73 -24.09 36.26
CA LYS A 816 18.61 -24.91 37.08
C LYS A 816 18.56 -24.53 38.56
N LEU A 817 18.58 -23.23 38.87
CA LEU A 817 18.46 -22.74 40.25
C LEU A 817 17.12 -23.15 40.88
N GLN A 818 16.01 -22.98 40.18
CA GLN A 818 14.69 -23.42 40.66
C GLN A 818 14.63 -24.93 40.90
N GLU A 819 15.27 -25.73 40.06
CA GLU A 819 15.37 -27.18 40.26
C GLU A 819 16.28 -27.55 41.44
N PHE A 820 17.40 -26.85 41.64
CA PHE A 820 18.24 -27.04 42.81
C PHE A 820 17.51 -26.67 44.10
N ASP A 821 16.74 -25.58 44.12
CA ASP A 821 15.91 -25.19 45.27
C ASP A 821 14.82 -26.24 45.56
N ARG A 822 14.17 -26.78 44.52
CA ARG A 822 13.20 -27.88 44.66
C ARG A 822 13.85 -29.14 45.22
N LEU A 823 15.04 -29.49 44.74
CA LEU A 823 15.79 -30.66 45.20
C LEU A 823 16.25 -30.52 46.66
N LEU A 824 16.74 -29.34 47.06
CA LEU A 824 17.07 -29.01 48.45
C LEU A 824 15.85 -29.16 49.36
N ASN A 825 14.70 -28.58 48.97
CA ASN A 825 13.44 -28.72 49.72
C ASN A 825 12.94 -30.17 49.84
N THR A 826 13.27 -31.05 48.87
CA THR A 826 12.97 -32.49 48.99
C THR A 826 13.97 -33.24 49.84
N LEU A 827 15.25 -32.84 49.85
CA LEU A 827 16.29 -33.45 50.70
C LEU A 827 16.10 -33.13 52.19
N GLU A 828 15.40 -32.04 52.52
CA GLU A 828 15.01 -31.67 53.89
C GLU A 828 13.90 -32.58 54.49
N GLN A 829 13.36 -33.54 53.73
CA GLN A 829 12.24 -34.40 54.15
C GLN A 829 12.66 -35.85 54.43
N ASP A 830 11.76 -36.65 54.99
CA ASP A 830 12.04 -38.04 55.38
C ASP A 830 12.48 -38.94 54.21
N ASP A 831 13.43 -39.86 54.47
CA ASP A 831 14.12 -40.67 53.46
C ASP A 831 13.18 -41.52 52.58
N ALA A 832 12.02 -41.94 53.11
CA ALA A 832 10.98 -42.64 52.36
C ALA A 832 10.21 -41.72 51.40
N GLU A 833 10.00 -40.46 51.80
CA GLU A 833 9.33 -39.44 51.00
C GLU A 833 10.28 -38.87 49.92
N VAL A 834 11.58 -38.76 50.22
CA VAL A 834 12.63 -38.48 49.23
C VAL A 834 12.66 -39.53 48.12
N ARG A 835 12.64 -40.84 48.46
CA ARG A 835 12.62 -41.93 47.45
C ARG A 835 11.36 -41.93 46.60
N ARG A 836 10.20 -41.67 47.20
CA ARG A 836 8.93 -41.59 46.47
C ARG A 836 8.93 -40.39 45.51
N ARG A 837 9.32 -39.20 45.98
CA ARG A 837 9.34 -37.98 45.16
C ARG A 837 10.40 -38.02 44.07
N THR A 838 11.58 -38.56 44.34
CA THR A 838 12.63 -38.75 43.31
C THR A 838 12.19 -39.72 42.22
N ALA A 839 11.51 -40.82 42.56
CA ALA A 839 10.93 -41.73 41.57
C ALA A 839 9.82 -41.05 40.74
N GLU A 840 8.97 -40.24 41.38
CA GLU A 840 7.88 -39.50 40.72
C GLU A 840 8.40 -38.37 39.83
N VAL A 841 9.44 -37.64 40.27
CA VAL A 841 10.16 -36.63 39.48
C VAL A 841 10.87 -37.28 38.30
N THR A 842 11.53 -38.43 38.49
CA THR A 842 12.17 -39.18 37.40
C THR A 842 11.15 -39.64 36.35
N ARG A 843 9.97 -40.11 36.79
CA ARG A 843 8.85 -40.44 35.90
C ARG A 843 8.32 -39.21 35.15
N LYS A 844 8.17 -38.06 35.82
CA LYS A 844 7.74 -36.81 35.16
C LYS A 844 8.79 -36.32 34.14
N ILE A 845 10.08 -36.34 34.49
CA ILE A 845 11.18 -35.95 33.61
C ILE A 845 11.24 -36.84 32.36
N THR A 846 11.08 -38.16 32.51
CA THR A 846 11.09 -39.08 31.35
C THR A 846 9.90 -38.85 30.42
N VAL A 847 8.70 -38.64 30.96
CA VAL A 847 7.51 -38.26 30.17
C VAL A 847 7.72 -36.92 29.46
N LEU A 848 8.23 -35.90 30.17
CA LEU A 848 8.51 -34.59 29.58
C LEU A 848 9.57 -34.66 28.48
N ARG A 849 10.65 -35.43 28.65
CA ARG A 849 11.67 -35.63 27.59
C ARG A 849 11.12 -36.32 26.35
N VAL A 850 10.25 -37.32 26.53
CA VAL A 850 9.57 -37.98 25.39
C VAL A 850 8.63 -37.00 24.70
N ASN A 851 7.83 -36.26 25.47
CA ASN A 851 6.90 -35.25 24.94
C ASN A 851 7.63 -34.11 24.22
N GLU A 852 8.78 -33.66 24.74
CA GLU A 852 9.64 -32.65 24.13
C GLU A 852 10.17 -33.15 22.78
N LYS A 853 10.65 -34.39 22.69
CA LYS A 853 11.11 -34.97 21.41
C LYS A 853 9.97 -35.15 20.41
N VAL A 854 8.77 -35.52 20.86
CA VAL A 854 7.57 -35.62 20.00
C VAL A 854 7.12 -34.24 19.54
N ALA A 855 7.08 -33.24 20.43
CA ALA A 855 6.73 -31.86 20.10
C ALA A 855 7.75 -31.23 19.15
N GLY A 856 9.05 -31.46 19.37
CA GLY A 856 10.12 -31.00 18.49
C GLY A 856 10.00 -31.58 17.08
N ARG A 857 9.69 -32.89 16.95
CA ARG A 857 9.42 -33.50 15.63
C ARG A 857 8.18 -32.91 14.96
N LYS A 858 7.11 -32.64 15.71
CA LYS A 858 5.91 -31.98 15.18
C LYS A 858 6.19 -30.54 14.73
N ILE A 859 6.92 -29.76 15.52
CA ILE A 859 7.30 -28.38 15.17
C ILE A 859 8.15 -28.36 13.91
N LEU A 860 9.15 -29.24 13.80
CA LEU A 860 9.96 -29.39 12.58
C LEU A 860 9.11 -29.76 11.37
N SER A 861 8.20 -30.74 11.51
CA SER A 861 7.29 -31.10 10.42
C SER A 861 6.36 -29.94 10.01
N TYR A 862 5.88 -29.15 10.96
CA TYR A 862 5.07 -27.98 10.65
C TYR A 862 5.90 -26.86 10.01
N GLN A 863 7.14 -26.63 10.45
CA GLN A 863 8.07 -25.71 9.81
C GLN A 863 8.39 -26.14 8.37
N ASP A 864 8.58 -27.43 8.11
CA ASP A 864 8.80 -27.94 6.76
C ASP A 864 7.58 -27.76 5.84
N ILE A 865 6.36 -27.95 6.38
CA ILE A 865 5.12 -27.68 5.63
C ILE A 865 4.95 -26.19 5.39
N GLU A 866 5.22 -25.37 6.40
CA GLU A 866 5.08 -23.92 6.33
C GLU A 866 6.07 -23.29 5.36
N THR A 867 7.33 -23.75 5.34
CA THR A 867 8.34 -23.30 4.37
C THR A 867 7.99 -23.73 2.94
N LYS A 868 7.38 -24.92 2.75
CA LYS A 868 6.86 -25.34 1.44
C LYS A 868 5.69 -24.47 1.00
N LEU A 869 4.71 -24.24 1.87
CA LEU A 869 3.58 -23.37 1.59
C LEU A 869 4.01 -21.93 1.30
N ARG A 870 4.99 -21.39 2.04
CA ARG A 870 5.59 -20.08 1.74
C ARG A 870 6.21 -20.05 0.34
N LYS A 871 6.99 -21.07 -0.02
CA LYS A 871 7.62 -21.17 -1.36
C LYS A 871 6.60 -21.31 -2.48
N ASP A 872 5.51 -22.03 -2.25
CA ASP A 872 4.47 -22.19 -3.27
C ASP A 872 3.60 -20.94 -3.36
N ASN A 873 3.35 -20.25 -2.25
CA ASN A 873 2.66 -18.95 -2.24
C ASN A 873 3.49 -17.87 -2.95
N THR A 874 4.81 -17.82 -2.72
CA THR A 874 5.69 -16.89 -3.44
C THR A 874 5.73 -17.18 -4.94
N LYS A 875 5.78 -18.46 -5.34
CA LYS A 875 5.68 -18.85 -6.76
C LYS A 875 4.35 -18.41 -7.39
N LEU A 876 3.23 -18.72 -6.75
CA LEU A 876 1.91 -18.31 -7.25
C LEU A 876 1.79 -16.79 -7.37
N ARG A 877 2.32 -16.04 -6.40
CA ARG A 877 2.38 -14.58 -6.46
C ARG A 877 3.25 -14.09 -7.63
N THR A 878 4.41 -14.70 -7.86
CA THR A 878 5.25 -14.34 -9.03
C THR A 878 4.55 -14.66 -10.36
N GLU A 879 3.87 -15.80 -10.45
CA GLU A 879 3.11 -16.18 -11.66
C GLU A 879 1.95 -15.21 -11.92
N VAL A 880 1.26 -14.73 -10.87
CA VAL A 880 0.23 -13.69 -11.00
C VAL A 880 0.82 -12.38 -11.52
N ILE A 881 1.95 -11.93 -10.96
CA ILE A 881 2.63 -10.71 -11.43
C ILE A 881 3.06 -10.85 -12.90
N ASP A 882 3.63 -12.00 -13.28
CA ASP A 882 4.05 -12.26 -14.66
C ASP A 882 2.85 -12.28 -15.63
N MET A 883 1.72 -12.87 -15.21
CA MET A 883 0.47 -12.85 -15.98
C MET A 883 -0.07 -11.42 -16.13
N GLU A 884 -0.06 -10.61 -15.07
CA GLU A 884 -0.50 -9.22 -15.11
C GLU A 884 0.38 -8.36 -16.03
N VAL A 885 1.70 -8.53 -15.99
CA VAL A 885 2.64 -7.85 -16.90
C VAL A 885 2.37 -8.28 -18.36
N ALA A 886 2.12 -9.56 -18.62
CA ALA A 886 1.78 -10.05 -19.95
C ALA A 886 0.45 -9.47 -20.47
N VAL A 887 -0.57 -9.35 -19.60
CA VAL A 887 -1.85 -8.72 -19.95
C VAL A 887 -1.66 -7.23 -20.23
N GLN A 888 -0.91 -6.52 -19.39
CA GLN A 888 -0.67 -5.08 -19.54
C GLN A 888 0.08 -4.78 -20.84
N THR A 889 1.14 -5.53 -21.15
CA THR A 889 1.87 -5.38 -22.41
C THR A 889 1.00 -5.66 -23.62
N ARG A 890 0.11 -6.67 -23.54
CA ARG A 890 -0.84 -6.98 -24.62
C ARG A 890 -1.89 -5.88 -24.80
N LEU A 891 -2.43 -5.34 -23.70
CA LEU A 891 -3.41 -4.25 -23.70
C LEU A 891 -2.80 -3.00 -24.34
N ASN A 892 -1.57 -2.67 -23.94
CA ASN A 892 -0.83 -1.55 -24.48
C ASN A 892 -0.51 -1.69 -25.97
N TYR A 893 -0.13 -2.90 -26.43
CA TYR A 893 0.02 -3.19 -27.85
C TYR A 893 -1.30 -2.96 -28.63
N LEU A 894 -2.42 -3.45 -28.11
CA LEU A 894 -3.74 -3.26 -28.73
C LEU A 894 -4.14 -1.79 -28.76
N GLN A 895 -3.79 -1.02 -27.73
CA GLN A 895 -4.03 0.42 -27.68
C GLN A 895 -3.24 1.17 -28.77
N ARG A 896 -1.95 0.87 -28.96
CA ARG A 896 -1.17 1.42 -30.09
C ARG A 896 -1.75 1.06 -31.45
N PHE A 897 -2.17 -0.18 -31.61
CA PHE A 897 -2.79 -0.64 -32.86
C PHE A 897 -4.08 0.13 -33.14
N LYS A 898 -4.92 0.33 -32.11
CA LYS A 898 -6.13 1.15 -32.20
C LYS A 898 -5.81 2.59 -32.60
N ASP A 899 -4.83 3.23 -31.96
CA ASP A 899 -4.46 4.62 -32.24
C ASP A 899 -3.89 4.78 -33.65
N THR A 900 -3.08 3.81 -34.11
CA THR A 900 -2.53 3.78 -35.47
C THR A 900 -3.62 3.56 -36.52
N ALA A 901 -4.57 2.65 -36.25
CA ALA A 901 -5.72 2.41 -37.12
C ALA A 901 -6.64 3.63 -37.19
N ALA A 902 -6.93 4.26 -36.06
CA ALA A 902 -7.74 5.48 -35.99
C ALA A 902 -7.09 6.63 -36.77
N TYR A 903 -5.77 6.82 -36.64
CA TYR A 903 -5.04 7.78 -37.47
C TYR A 903 -5.15 7.44 -38.96
N ARG A 904 -4.94 6.18 -39.34
CA ARG A 904 -4.99 5.77 -40.75
C ARG A 904 -6.37 5.98 -41.35
N ILE A 905 -7.42 5.70 -40.58
CA ILE A 905 -8.81 6.02 -40.95
C ILE A 905 -8.97 7.53 -41.14
N LYS A 906 -8.50 8.35 -40.19
CA LYS A 906 -8.59 9.81 -40.29
C LYS A 906 -7.81 10.38 -41.48
N HIS A 907 -6.63 9.82 -41.77
CA HIS A 907 -5.82 10.20 -42.93
C HIS A 907 -6.52 9.84 -44.25
N LEU A 908 -7.08 8.63 -44.34
CA LEU A 908 -7.88 8.21 -45.50
C LEU A 908 -9.16 9.06 -45.64
N GLN A 909 -9.81 9.44 -44.53
CA GLN A 909 -10.94 10.36 -44.53
C GLN A 909 -10.53 11.73 -45.07
N LYS A 910 -9.41 12.30 -44.61
CA LYS A 910 -8.88 13.57 -45.13
C LYS A 910 -8.54 13.48 -46.63
N GLN A 911 -7.96 12.37 -47.10
CA GLN A 911 -7.71 12.15 -48.52
C GLN A 911 -9.00 12.05 -49.35
N VAL A 912 -10.05 11.45 -48.77
CA VAL A 912 -11.39 11.37 -49.39
C VAL A 912 -12.07 12.75 -49.39
N GLU A 913 -11.93 13.54 -48.32
CA GLU A 913 -12.43 14.91 -48.24
C GLU A 913 -11.70 15.85 -49.22
N GLU A 914 -10.41 15.62 -49.48
CA GLU A 914 -9.62 16.35 -50.48
C GLU A 914 -9.91 15.87 -51.92
N SER A 915 -10.59 14.74 -52.09
CA SER A 915 -11.00 14.25 -53.40
C SER A 915 -12.32 14.91 -53.86
N VAL A 916 -12.42 15.22 -55.16
CA VAL A 916 -13.63 15.83 -55.71
C VAL A 916 -14.79 14.84 -55.60
N HIS A 917 -15.89 15.28 -54.95
CA HIS A 917 -17.08 14.46 -54.85
C HIS A 917 -17.61 14.08 -56.24
N GLN A 918 -17.99 12.80 -56.41
CA GLN A 918 -18.51 12.26 -57.67
C GLN A 918 -19.65 13.12 -58.23
N THR A 919 -20.50 13.65 -57.35
CA THR A 919 -21.62 14.53 -57.71
C THR A 919 -21.19 15.87 -58.30
N GLU A 920 -20.06 16.43 -57.87
CA GLU A 920 -19.49 17.65 -58.44
C GLU A 920 -18.79 17.38 -59.77
N LEU A 921 -18.09 16.25 -59.88
CA LEU A 921 -17.52 15.77 -61.14
C LEU A 921 -18.62 15.54 -62.19
N ASP A 922 -19.73 14.90 -61.80
CA ASP A 922 -20.88 14.66 -62.67
C ASP A 922 -21.58 15.96 -63.07
N LYS A 923 -21.69 16.94 -62.17
CA LYS A 923 -22.19 18.29 -62.50
C LYS A 923 -21.27 19.01 -63.47
N LEU A 924 -19.96 18.88 -63.30
CA LEU A 924 -18.98 19.51 -64.21
C LEU A 924 -19.00 18.84 -65.58
N ASN A 925 -19.09 17.50 -65.63
CA ASN A 925 -19.25 16.75 -66.87
C ASN A 925 -20.54 17.13 -67.59
N LYS A 926 -21.68 17.25 -66.89
CA LYS A 926 -22.92 17.76 -67.48
C LYS A 926 -22.78 19.16 -68.05
N LYS A 927 -22.15 20.08 -67.30
CA LYS A 927 -21.86 21.43 -67.83
C LYS A 927 -20.95 21.39 -69.06
N TYR A 928 -20.00 20.47 -69.10
CA TYR A 928 -19.12 20.28 -70.24
C TYR A 928 -19.89 19.72 -71.44
N GLU A 929 -20.74 18.71 -71.23
CA GLU A 929 -21.67 18.17 -72.23
C GLU A 929 -22.62 19.25 -72.76
N ASP A 930 -23.23 20.06 -71.90
CA ASP A 930 -24.09 21.18 -72.29
C ASP A 930 -23.35 22.21 -73.16
N ILE A 931 -22.07 22.47 -72.85
CA ILE A 931 -21.23 23.37 -73.63
C ILE A 931 -20.91 22.74 -74.99
N VAL A 932 -20.55 21.45 -75.02
CA VAL A 932 -20.29 20.71 -76.26
C VAL A 932 -21.53 20.67 -77.15
N GLU A 933 -22.72 20.44 -76.57
CA GLU A 933 -24.00 20.46 -77.28
C GLU A 933 -24.28 21.86 -77.84
N LYS A 934 -24.10 22.93 -77.06
CA LYS A 934 -24.22 24.31 -77.56
C LYS A 934 -23.24 24.64 -78.69
N TYR A 935 -21.99 24.17 -78.60
CA TYR A 935 -21.02 24.36 -79.68
C TYR A 935 -21.40 23.57 -80.94
N ARG A 936 -21.96 22.37 -80.78
CA ARG A 936 -22.48 21.57 -81.88
C ARG A 936 -23.69 22.24 -82.53
N ASP A 937 -24.64 22.72 -81.75
CA ASP A 937 -25.82 23.44 -82.25
C ASP A 937 -25.42 24.73 -82.97
N LEU A 938 -24.45 25.48 -82.44
CA LEU A 938 -23.94 26.67 -83.09
C LEU A 938 -23.29 26.33 -84.44
N LEU A 939 -22.52 25.24 -84.51
CA LEU A 939 -21.92 24.75 -85.76
C LEU A 939 -22.98 24.29 -86.76
N GLU A 940 -24.01 23.56 -86.32
CA GLU A 940 -25.14 23.15 -87.16
C GLU A 940 -25.92 24.36 -87.67
N GLN A 941 -26.18 25.36 -86.82
CA GLN A 941 -26.79 26.63 -87.22
C GLN A 941 -25.92 27.37 -88.24
N GLN A 942 -24.62 27.51 -87.99
CA GLN A 942 -23.69 28.12 -88.95
C GLN A 942 -23.69 27.37 -90.29
N HIS A 943 -23.74 26.03 -90.27
CA HIS A 943 -23.84 25.23 -91.48
C HIS A 943 -25.15 25.50 -92.24
N THR A 944 -26.29 25.57 -91.54
CA THR A 944 -27.57 25.92 -92.17
C THR A 944 -27.59 27.35 -92.73
N TYR A 945 -26.98 28.32 -92.05
CA TYR A 945 -26.85 29.69 -92.58
C TYR A 945 -25.98 29.74 -93.83
N VAL A 946 -24.86 29.01 -93.85
CA VAL A 946 -24.01 28.90 -95.05
C VAL A 946 -24.80 28.28 -96.20
N GLN A 947 -25.56 27.22 -95.93
CA GLN A 947 -26.41 26.57 -96.94
C GLN A 947 -27.52 27.50 -97.46
N GLN A 948 -28.19 28.26 -96.58
CA GLN A 948 -29.17 29.28 -96.96
C GLN A 948 -28.53 30.43 -97.76
N THR A 949 -27.29 30.81 -97.41
CA THR A 949 -26.53 31.85 -98.13
C THR A 949 -26.17 31.36 -99.54
N GLU A 950 -25.76 30.10 -99.70
CA GLU A 950 -25.54 29.49 -101.02
C GLU A 950 -26.83 29.41 -101.84
N GLN A 951 -27.96 29.01 -101.24
CA GLN A 951 -29.25 28.98 -101.93
C GLN A 951 -29.72 30.38 -102.37
N THR A 952 -29.57 31.39 -101.51
CA THR A 952 -29.91 32.78 -101.85
C THR A 952 -28.97 33.35 -102.91
N SER A 953 -27.68 32.98 -102.90
CA SER A 953 -26.73 33.31 -103.97
C SER A 953 -27.17 32.72 -105.31
N LEU A 954 -27.57 31.44 -105.35
CA LEU A 954 -28.07 30.79 -106.58
C LEU A 954 -29.35 31.44 -107.11
N VAL A 955 -30.28 31.81 -106.22
CA VAL A 955 -31.51 32.53 -106.60
C VAL A 955 -31.19 33.95 -107.09
N SER A 956 -30.23 34.63 -106.47
CA SER A 956 -29.74 35.94 -106.91
C SER A 956 -29.13 35.87 -108.30
N ASP A 957 -28.31 34.85 -108.58
CA ASP A 957 -27.72 34.61 -109.90
C ASP A 957 -28.80 34.29 -110.96
N ALA A 958 -29.82 33.51 -110.60
CA ALA A 958 -30.95 33.23 -111.48
C ALA A 958 -31.78 34.50 -111.77
N ASN A 959 -32.04 35.33 -110.76
CA ASN A 959 -32.70 36.62 -110.92
C ASN A 959 -31.88 37.57 -111.81
N ARG A 960 -30.55 37.59 -111.64
CA ARG A 960 -29.66 38.37 -112.49
C ARG A 960 -29.72 37.93 -113.95
N ARG A 961 -29.73 36.63 -114.22
CA ARG A 961 -29.89 36.08 -115.58
C ARG A 961 -31.23 36.48 -116.19
N LEU A 962 -32.32 36.40 -115.42
CA LEU A 962 -33.64 36.83 -115.86
C LEU A 962 -33.69 38.34 -116.14
N THR A 963 -33.04 39.17 -115.31
CA THR A 963 -32.95 40.61 -115.58
C THR A 963 -32.14 40.91 -116.84
N ASP A 964 -31.04 40.20 -117.07
CA ASP A 964 -30.23 40.34 -118.29
C ASP A 964 -31.04 39.94 -119.54
N GLU A 965 -31.86 38.89 -119.44
CA GLU A 965 -32.76 38.44 -120.51
C GLU A 965 -33.88 39.46 -120.77
N VAL A 966 -34.48 40.03 -119.71
CA VAL A 966 -35.47 41.11 -119.83
C VAL A 966 -34.84 42.35 -120.47
N GLU A 967 -33.61 42.72 -120.12
CA GLU A 967 -32.90 43.82 -120.77
C GLU A 967 -32.63 43.54 -122.25
N PHE A 968 -32.22 42.31 -122.59
CA PHE A 968 -32.04 41.89 -123.97
C PHE A 968 -33.34 42.03 -124.77
N LEU A 969 -34.45 41.53 -124.23
CA LEU A 969 -35.79 41.68 -124.84
C LEU A 969 -36.20 43.15 -124.98
N LYS A 970 -35.91 44.00 -124.00
CA LYS A 970 -36.15 45.46 -124.11
C LYS A 970 -35.34 46.10 -125.24
N ARG A 971 -34.06 45.73 -125.41
CA ARG A 971 -33.23 46.20 -126.52
C ARG A 971 -33.78 45.72 -127.86
N GLN A 972 -34.22 44.47 -127.94
CA GLN A 972 -34.84 43.92 -129.15
C GLN A 972 -36.15 44.64 -129.51
N LEU A 973 -37.01 44.92 -128.52
CA LEU A 973 -38.22 45.71 -128.71
C LEU A 973 -37.91 47.12 -129.21
N GLN A 974 -36.86 47.75 -128.70
CA GLN A 974 -36.43 49.08 -129.14
C GLN A 974 -35.99 49.07 -130.60
N ILE A 975 -35.22 48.06 -131.03
CA ILE A 975 -34.84 47.88 -132.44
C ILE A 975 -36.08 47.69 -133.32
N ASP A 976 -37.08 46.93 -132.87
CA ASP A 976 -38.30 46.73 -133.65
C ASP A 976 -39.18 47.99 -133.69
N LYS A 977 -39.20 48.81 -132.63
CA LYS A 977 -39.80 50.16 -132.67
C LYS A 977 -39.10 51.07 -133.67
N GLU A 978 -37.77 51.05 -133.73
CA GLU A 978 -37.00 51.83 -134.69
C GLU A 978 -37.25 51.36 -136.14
N LYS A 979 -37.39 50.05 -136.39
CA LYS A 979 -37.84 49.54 -137.69
C LYS A 979 -39.26 50.01 -138.03
N MET A 980 -40.16 50.06 -137.05
CA MET A 980 -41.53 50.57 -137.22
C MET A 980 -41.50 52.05 -137.59
N HIS A 981 -40.68 52.86 -136.93
CA HIS A 981 -40.50 54.26 -137.28
C HIS A 981 -39.87 54.45 -138.65
N LEU A 982 -38.92 53.60 -139.06
CA LEU A 982 -38.38 53.62 -140.42
C LEU A 982 -39.46 53.29 -141.46
N LEU A 983 -40.33 52.32 -141.15
CA LEU A 983 -41.48 51.98 -142.00
C LEU A 983 -42.50 53.13 -142.06
N GLU A 984 -42.82 53.77 -140.94
CA GLU A 984 -43.65 54.98 -140.87
C GLU A 984 -43.05 56.12 -141.69
N GLU A 985 -41.75 56.37 -141.56
CA GLU A 985 -41.03 57.40 -142.32
C GLU A 985 -41.03 57.08 -143.82
N THR A 986 -40.88 55.81 -144.22
CA THR A 986 -41.03 55.40 -145.63
C THR A 986 -42.48 55.55 -146.12
N MET A 987 -43.47 55.27 -145.28
CA MET A 987 -44.89 55.51 -145.59
C MET A 987 -45.19 57.00 -145.73
N GLU A 988 -44.59 57.85 -144.89
CA GLU A 988 -44.78 59.29 -144.90
C GLU A 988 -44.04 59.95 -146.08
N ASN A 989 -42.87 59.42 -146.46
CA ASN A 989 -42.18 59.79 -147.69
C ASN A 989 -42.93 59.37 -148.96
N LEU A 990 -43.61 58.21 -148.95
CA LEU A 990 -44.52 57.81 -150.02
C LEU A 990 -45.78 58.69 -150.08
N LYS A 991 -46.28 59.14 -148.92
CA LYS A 991 -47.41 60.09 -148.80
C LYS A 991 -47.05 61.49 -149.31
N ASN A 992 -45.82 61.95 -149.10
CA ASN A 992 -45.33 63.25 -149.57
C ASN A 992 -44.97 63.28 -151.07
N GLN A 993 -44.86 62.12 -151.74
CA GLN A 993 -44.58 62.01 -153.18
C GLN A 993 -45.83 61.88 -154.07
N GLY A 994 -47.04 62.13 -153.55
CA GLY A 994 -48.22 62.38 -154.38
C GLY A 994 -48.71 61.19 -155.22
N LEU A 995 -48.42 59.95 -154.79
CA LEU A 995 -48.96 58.72 -155.37
C LEU A 995 -49.74 57.96 -154.28
N ILE A 996 -51.03 58.29 -154.15
CA ILE A 996 -52.18 57.38 -153.91
C ILE A 996 -53.35 58.25 -153.44
N ASN A 997 -54.27 58.47 -154.38
CA ASN A 997 -55.56 59.12 -154.21
C ASN A 997 -56.62 58.01 -154.26
N ALA A 998 -57.35 57.80 -153.16
CA ALA A 998 -58.58 57.00 -153.00
C ALA A 998 -58.64 56.59 -151.53
N GLY A 999 -59.68 56.81 -150.75
CA GLY A 999 -61.09 56.87 -151.11
C GLY A 999 -61.82 56.02 -150.07
N TYR A 1000 -62.89 56.59 -149.54
CA TYR A 1000 -63.96 55.95 -148.76
C TYR A 1000 -63.72 55.62 -147.28
N ALA A 1001 -64.66 56.14 -146.48
CA ALA A 1001 -65.37 55.46 -145.38
C ALA A 1001 -64.53 55.19 -144.09
N THR A 1002 -64.93 55.51 -142.86
CA THR A 1002 -66.23 55.83 -142.25
C THR A 1002 -65.97 56.27 -140.80
N THR A 1003 -66.45 57.46 -140.44
CA THR A 1003 -67.27 57.76 -139.25
C THR A 1003 -66.92 57.11 -137.90
N MET A 1004 -66.42 57.89 -136.94
CA MET A 1004 -67.19 58.29 -135.74
C MET A 1004 -66.40 59.24 -134.79
N LEU A 1005 -67.06 60.34 -134.41
CA LEU A 1005 -66.83 61.25 -133.26
C LEU A 1005 -65.38 61.73 -132.99
N ARG A 1006 -64.94 62.99 -133.21
CA ARG A 1006 -65.47 64.33 -132.86
C ARG A 1006 -66.13 64.43 -131.47
N THR A 1007 -65.44 65.13 -130.56
CA THR A 1007 -65.84 66.38 -129.85
C THR A 1007 -64.82 66.63 -128.72
N SER A 1008 -64.30 67.80 -128.37
CA SER A 1008 -64.37 69.21 -128.82
C SER A 1008 -63.48 69.98 -127.82
N THR A 1009 -62.35 70.55 -128.24
CA THR A 1009 -62.11 72.02 -128.39
C THR A 1009 -62.38 72.91 -127.17
N THR A 1010 -61.29 73.43 -126.60
CA THR A 1010 -60.95 74.86 -126.39
C THR A 1010 -62.03 75.95 -126.66
N GLY A 1011 -62.09 76.95 -125.76
CA GLY A 1011 -62.66 78.30 -125.98
C GLY A 1011 -63.47 78.79 -124.76
N SER A 1012 -63.02 79.79 -123.99
CA SER A 1012 -63.14 81.26 -124.19
C SER A 1012 -64.35 81.90 -123.48
N LEU A 1013 -63.99 82.80 -122.55
CA LEU A 1013 -64.60 84.02 -121.97
C LEU A 1013 -66.02 84.53 -122.36
N ASP A 1014 -66.66 85.06 -121.29
CA ASP A 1014 -67.59 86.20 -121.12
C ASP A 1014 -69.07 86.16 -121.59
N ASP A 1015 -70.02 86.27 -120.62
CA ASP A 1015 -71.03 87.34 -120.61
C ASP A 1015 -71.77 87.50 -119.24
N ASP A 1016 -72.28 88.72 -119.01
CA ASP A 1016 -72.72 89.38 -117.78
C ASP A 1016 -74.01 88.87 -117.07
N ASN A 1017 -74.00 88.82 -115.72
CA ASN A 1017 -75.19 89.13 -114.87
C ASN A 1017 -74.81 89.41 -113.38
N PRO A 1018 -74.94 90.66 -112.86
CA PRO A 1018 -74.40 91.08 -111.55
C PRO A 1018 -75.12 90.51 -110.30
N GLY A 1019 -76.28 89.87 -110.42
CA GLY A 1019 -76.95 89.19 -109.30
C GLY A 1019 -76.37 87.81 -108.95
N SER A 1020 -75.58 87.23 -109.86
CA SER A 1020 -74.86 85.95 -109.70
C SER A 1020 -73.53 86.15 -108.97
N LEU A 1021 -72.86 87.30 -109.21
CA LEU A 1021 -71.55 87.61 -108.64
C LEU A 1021 -71.58 87.72 -107.12
N SER A 1022 -72.54 88.39 -106.48
CA SER A 1022 -72.61 88.43 -105.00
C SER A 1022 -72.88 87.07 -104.35
N ARG A 1023 -73.69 86.21 -104.97
CA ARG A 1023 -73.89 84.83 -104.48
C ARG A 1023 -72.65 83.96 -104.71
N LYS A 1024 -71.92 84.18 -105.80
CA LYS A 1024 -70.68 83.47 -106.09
C LYS A 1024 -69.52 83.94 -105.21
N ILE A 1025 -69.44 85.23 -104.89
CA ILE A 1025 -68.47 85.83 -103.97
C ILE A 1025 -68.70 85.29 -102.56
N THR A 1026 -69.91 85.33 -102.02
CA THR A 1026 -70.20 84.73 -100.69
C THR A 1026 -69.92 83.23 -100.64
N VAL A 1027 -70.23 82.49 -101.71
CA VAL A 1027 -69.88 81.05 -101.80
C VAL A 1027 -68.37 80.84 -101.92
N LEU A 1028 -67.63 81.71 -102.60
CA LEU A 1028 -66.17 81.64 -102.71
C LEU A 1028 -65.47 82.07 -101.42
N GLU A 1029 -65.94 83.11 -100.73
CA GLU A 1029 -65.47 83.53 -99.41
C GLU A 1029 -65.72 82.42 -98.37
N MET A 1030 -66.88 81.75 -98.44
CA MET A 1030 -67.20 80.64 -97.55
C MET A 1030 -66.41 79.36 -97.90
N LYS A 1031 -65.97 79.18 -99.15
CA LYS A 1031 -65.04 78.12 -99.56
C LYS A 1031 -63.60 78.45 -99.17
N GLU A 1032 -63.16 79.69 -99.35
CA GLU A 1032 -61.83 80.17 -98.93
C GLU A 1032 -61.69 80.05 -97.39
N LEU A 1033 -62.74 80.39 -96.64
CA LEU A 1033 -62.77 80.20 -95.19
C LEU A 1033 -62.70 78.71 -94.80
N ASN A 1034 -63.41 77.85 -95.52
CA ASN A 1034 -63.34 76.40 -95.30
C ASN A 1034 -61.97 75.81 -95.63
N GLU A 1035 -61.33 76.27 -96.71
CA GLU A 1035 -59.97 75.86 -97.08
C GLU A 1035 -58.92 76.38 -96.09
N ARG A 1036 -59.07 77.63 -95.59
CA ARG A 1036 -58.24 78.15 -94.49
C ARG A 1036 -58.38 77.32 -93.22
N GLN A 1037 -59.61 76.97 -92.83
CA GLN A 1037 -59.84 76.13 -91.64
C GLN A 1037 -59.24 74.73 -91.81
N ARG A 1038 -59.32 74.14 -93.01
CA ARG A 1038 -58.66 72.85 -93.31
C ARG A 1038 -57.14 72.96 -93.29
N ALA A 1039 -56.57 74.04 -93.83
CA ALA A 1039 -55.13 74.30 -93.80
C ALA A 1039 -54.64 74.52 -92.36
N GLU A 1040 -55.36 75.32 -91.55
CA GLU A 1040 -55.05 75.51 -90.13
C GLU A 1040 -55.15 74.21 -89.32
N TYR A 1041 -56.13 73.36 -89.62
CA TYR A 1041 -56.25 72.05 -88.98
C TYR A 1041 -55.11 71.10 -89.37
N ALA A 1042 -54.74 71.07 -90.66
CA ALA A 1042 -53.58 70.30 -91.13
C ALA A 1042 -52.26 70.82 -90.54
N GLN A 1043 -52.10 72.14 -90.40
CA GLN A 1043 -50.95 72.78 -89.76
C GLN A 1043 -50.85 72.36 -88.29
N LYS A 1044 -51.97 72.42 -87.53
CA LYS A 1044 -52.02 71.98 -86.14
C LYS A 1044 -51.67 70.50 -85.98
N LEU A 1045 -52.14 69.64 -86.89
CA LEU A 1045 -51.81 68.21 -86.88
C LEU A 1045 -50.32 67.98 -87.17
N TYR A 1046 -49.75 68.72 -88.13
CA TYR A 1046 -48.33 68.66 -88.45
C TYR A 1046 -47.45 69.14 -87.28
N ASP A 1047 -47.85 70.21 -86.60
CA ASP A 1047 -47.15 70.71 -85.42
C ASP A 1047 -47.22 69.71 -84.25
N GLN A 1048 -48.36 69.07 -84.03
CA GLN A 1048 -48.49 67.96 -83.05
C GLN A 1048 -47.57 66.79 -83.40
N GLN A 1049 -47.53 66.35 -84.66
CA GLN A 1049 -46.64 65.27 -85.11
C GLN A 1049 -45.16 65.63 -84.93
N ARG A 1050 -44.77 66.88 -85.21
CA ARG A 1050 -43.39 67.34 -84.95
C ARG A 1050 -43.03 67.32 -83.47
N VAL A 1051 -43.94 67.70 -82.58
CA VAL A 1051 -43.71 67.62 -81.14
C VAL A 1051 -43.55 66.16 -80.70
N THR A 1052 -44.39 65.24 -81.19
CA THR A 1052 -44.24 63.81 -80.86
C THR A 1052 -42.95 63.20 -81.41
N LEU A 1053 -42.52 63.60 -82.61
CA LEU A 1053 -41.26 63.13 -83.19
C LEU A 1053 -40.06 63.60 -82.38
N ARG A 1054 -40.03 64.88 -81.96
CA ARG A 1054 -38.98 65.40 -81.09
C ARG A 1054 -38.90 64.66 -79.75
N GLN A 1055 -40.05 64.38 -79.12
CA GLN A 1055 -40.09 63.62 -77.87
C GLN A 1055 -39.55 62.19 -78.03
N MET A 1056 -39.78 61.56 -79.19
CA MET A 1056 -39.24 60.24 -79.49
C MET A 1056 -37.73 60.29 -79.80
N GLU A 1057 -37.26 61.32 -80.50
CA GLU A 1057 -35.84 61.58 -80.75
C GLU A 1057 -35.08 61.80 -79.43
N ASP A 1058 -35.61 62.66 -78.55
CA ASP A 1058 -35.02 62.92 -77.22
C ASP A 1058 -34.97 61.63 -76.38
N ARG A 1059 -36.03 60.81 -76.41
CA ARG A 1059 -36.07 59.53 -75.70
C ARG A 1059 -35.06 58.52 -76.27
N ASN A 1060 -34.86 58.50 -77.59
CA ASN A 1060 -33.84 57.64 -78.20
C ASN A 1060 -32.43 58.09 -77.81
N LEU A 1061 -32.16 59.40 -77.82
CA LEU A 1061 -30.87 59.95 -77.37
C LEU A 1061 -30.60 59.61 -75.89
N GLU A 1062 -31.61 59.69 -75.02
CA GLU A 1062 -31.47 59.25 -73.62
C GLU A 1062 -31.17 57.75 -73.49
N LEU A 1063 -31.79 56.91 -74.33
CA LEU A 1063 -31.53 55.47 -74.33
C LEU A 1063 -30.11 55.16 -74.84
N GLU A 1064 -29.68 55.80 -75.92
CA GLU A 1064 -28.31 55.68 -76.44
C GLU A 1064 -27.28 56.10 -75.38
N HIS A 1065 -27.53 57.20 -74.67
CA HIS A 1065 -26.69 57.64 -73.56
C HIS A 1065 -26.63 56.57 -72.46
N LYS A 1066 -27.78 56.06 -71.98
CA LYS A 1066 -27.84 55.00 -70.95
C LYS A 1066 -27.14 53.72 -71.40
N PHE A 1067 -27.26 53.34 -72.67
CA PHE A 1067 -26.54 52.18 -73.23
C PHE A 1067 -25.02 52.41 -73.23
N SER A 1068 -24.57 53.60 -73.58
CA SER A 1068 -23.15 53.95 -73.56
C SER A 1068 -22.58 53.92 -72.13
N GLU A 1069 -23.34 54.41 -71.14
CA GLU A 1069 -22.96 54.36 -69.73
C GLU A 1069 -22.91 52.93 -69.18
N LEU A 1070 -23.92 52.10 -69.47
CA LEU A 1070 -23.93 50.69 -69.09
C LEU A 1070 -22.75 49.93 -69.71
N THR A 1071 -22.43 50.22 -70.97
CA THR A 1071 -21.28 49.61 -71.65
C THR A 1071 -19.96 50.02 -70.97
N ARG A 1072 -19.83 51.30 -70.59
CA ARG A 1072 -18.67 51.79 -69.85
C ARG A 1072 -18.52 51.11 -68.48
N MET A 1073 -19.61 51.02 -67.70
CA MET A 1073 -19.57 50.34 -66.38
C MET A 1073 -19.24 48.86 -66.51
N ASN A 1074 -19.74 48.17 -67.55
CA ASN A 1074 -19.45 46.77 -67.79
C ASN A 1074 -17.96 46.56 -68.14
N LEU A 1075 -17.38 47.43 -68.97
CA LEU A 1075 -15.95 47.40 -69.27
C LEU A 1075 -15.07 47.69 -68.05
N GLU A 1076 -15.49 48.61 -67.16
CA GLU A 1076 -14.80 48.89 -65.90
C GLU A 1076 -14.89 47.70 -64.92
N MET A 1077 -16.05 47.06 -64.78
CA MET A 1077 -16.17 45.82 -64.00
C MET A 1077 -15.30 44.69 -64.54
N GLN A 1078 -15.27 44.49 -65.86
CA GLN A 1078 -14.41 43.47 -66.48
C GLN A 1078 -12.92 43.76 -66.29
N ARG A 1079 -12.50 45.04 -66.25
CA ARG A 1079 -11.12 45.41 -65.93
C ARG A 1079 -10.77 45.10 -64.48
N ALA A 1080 -11.62 45.52 -63.53
CA ALA A 1080 -11.43 45.21 -62.12
C ALA A 1080 -11.41 43.69 -61.86
N GLU A 1081 -12.26 42.92 -62.54
CA GLU A 1081 -12.25 41.46 -62.47
C GLU A 1081 -10.94 40.86 -62.99
N ARG A 1082 -10.39 41.37 -64.10
CA ARG A 1082 -9.09 40.92 -64.63
C ARG A 1082 -7.94 41.27 -63.69
N GLU A 1083 -7.91 42.49 -63.17
CA GLU A 1083 -6.89 42.93 -62.20
C GLU A 1083 -6.92 42.05 -60.94
N LEU A 1084 -8.11 41.79 -60.38
CA LEU A 1084 -8.27 40.88 -59.23
C LEU A 1084 -7.86 39.43 -59.56
N ARG A 1085 -8.12 38.94 -60.78
CA ARG A 1085 -7.67 37.61 -61.23
C ARG A 1085 -6.16 37.54 -61.36
N ASP A 1086 -5.54 38.58 -61.89
CA ASP A 1086 -4.08 38.66 -62.04
C ASP A 1086 -3.41 38.79 -60.66
N GLU A 1087 -3.94 39.59 -59.74
CA GLU A 1087 -3.46 39.66 -58.35
C GLU A 1087 -3.60 38.31 -57.63
N LEU A 1088 -4.73 37.61 -57.80
CA LEU A 1088 -4.95 36.29 -57.21
C LEU A 1088 -3.98 35.24 -57.76
N ALA A 1089 -3.66 35.30 -59.06
CA ALA A 1089 -2.71 34.39 -59.72
C ALA A 1089 -1.27 34.52 -59.20
N HIS A 1090 -0.89 35.69 -58.66
CA HIS A 1090 0.45 35.94 -58.11
C HIS A 1090 0.56 35.73 -56.59
N SER A 1091 -0.54 35.43 -55.89
CA SER A 1091 -0.56 35.39 -54.42
C SER A 1091 0.11 34.14 -53.81
N VAL A 1092 0.03 32.96 -54.44
CA VAL A 1092 0.85 31.76 -54.09
C VAL A 1092 0.99 30.83 -55.30
N PRO A 1093 2.21 30.51 -55.78
CA PRO A 1093 2.41 29.53 -56.84
C PRO A 1093 2.00 28.12 -56.35
N ARG A 1094 1.26 27.38 -57.19
CA ARG A 1094 0.78 26.02 -56.89
C ARG A 1094 1.92 25.07 -56.50
N THR A 1095 3.12 25.29 -57.05
CA THR A 1095 4.35 24.54 -56.71
C THR A 1095 4.80 24.74 -55.27
N VAL A 1096 4.67 25.96 -54.72
CA VAL A 1096 5.01 26.26 -53.33
C VAL A 1096 3.94 25.67 -52.41
N SER A 1097 2.66 25.80 -52.75
CA SER A 1097 1.57 25.15 -51.99
C SER A 1097 1.70 23.62 -51.97
N ASP A 1098 2.05 22.99 -53.09
CA ASP A 1098 2.24 21.54 -53.17
C ASP A 1098 3.51 21.10 -52.42
N ALA A 1099 4.58 21.90 -52.42
CA ALA A 1099 5.78 21.66 -51.62
C ALA A 1099 5.49 21.76 -50.12
N ASP A 1100 4.72 22.78 -49.71
CA ASP A 1100 4.30 22.96 -48.31
C ASP A 1100 3.37 21.83 -47.87
N LYS A 1101 2.43 21.39 -48.70
CA LYS A 1101 1.57 20.22 -48.42
C LYS A 1101 2.37 18.93 -48.24
N ARG A 1102 3.41 18.70 -49.07
CA ARG A 1102 4.32 17.56 -48.90
C ARG A 1102 5.12 17.70 -47.61
N ARG A 1103 5.64 18.89 -47.31
CA ARG A 1103 6.39 19.14 -46.08
C ARG A 1103 5.55 18.95 -44.83
N ILE A 1104 4.30 19.40 -44.85
CA ILE A 1104 3.32 19.18 -43.80
C ILE A 1104 3.05 17.68 -43.64
N SER A 1105 2.89 16.93 -44.73
CA SER A 1105 2.68 15.46 -44.65
C SER A 1105 3.89 14.73 -44.08
N GLU A 1106 5.13 15.13 -44.42
CA GLU A 1106 6.37 14.60 -43.82
C GLU A 1106 6.47 14.93 -42.32
N LEU A 1107 6.12 16.17 -41.95
CA LEU A 1107 6.12 16.60 -40.56
C LEU A 1107 5.05 15.87 -39.74
N GLU A 1108 3.82 15.73 -40.26
CA GLU A 1108 2.77 14.90 -39.66
C GLU A 1108 3.26 13.44 -39.47
N GLY A 1109 3.96 12.88 -40.46
CA GLY A 1109 4.56 11.53 -40.37
C GLY A 1109 5.61 11.40 -39.27
N SER A 1110 6.52 12.36 -39.14
CA SER A 1110 7.54 12.37 -38.09
C SER A 1110 6.96 12.65 -36.69
N GLU A 1111 5.92 13.50 -36.59
CA GLU A 1111 5.17 13.74 -35.35
C GLU A 1111 4.50 12.44 -34.85
N ILE A 1112 3.99 11.60 -35.75
CA ILE A 1112 3.39 10.31 -35.39
C ILE A 1112 4.43 9.31 -34.91
N GLN A 1113 5.58 9.22 -35.56
CA GLN A 1113 6.67 8.37 -35.10
C GLN A 1113 7.14 8.81 -33.70
N ALA A 1114 7.24 10.11 -33.47
CA ALA A 1114 7.54 10.66 -32.14
C ALA A 1114 6.43 10.34 -31.12
N LYS A 1115 5.14 10.46 -31.48
CA LYS A 1115 4.01 10.08 -30.61
C LYS A 1115 3.99 8.58 -30.29
N GLN A 1116 4.30 7.72 -31.26
CA GLN A 1116 4.43 6.29 -31.05
C GLN A 1116 5.58 5.97 -30.10
N GLU A 1117 6.73 6.64 -30.25
CA GLU A 1117 7.89 6.45 -29.37
C GLU A 1117 7.63 6.99 -27.96
N ILE A 1118 6.97 8.13 -27.84
CA ILE A 1118 6.48 8.64 -26.54
C ILE A 1118 5.49 7.65 -25.92
N GLY A 1119 4.60 7.06 -26.71
CA GLY A 1119 3.72 5.97 -26.27
C GLY A 1119 4.52 4.77 -25.77
N ARG A 1120 5.59 4.37 -26.49
CA ARG A 1120 6.48 3.29 -26.04
C ARG A 1120 7.17 3.57 -24.73
N LEU A 1121 7.74 4.76 -24.59
CA LEU A 1121 8.43 5.17 -23.37
C LEU A 1121 7.44 5.31 -22.20
N ARG A 1122 6.21 5.78 -22.45
CA ARG A 1122 5.14 5.79 -21.43
C ARG A 1122 4.76 4.39 -21.00
N GLU A 1123 4.63 3.43 -21.91
CA GLU A 1123 4.32 2.05 -21.53
C GLU A 1123 5.42 1.40 -20.72
N ILE A 1124 6.69 1.61 -21.08
CA ILE A 1124 7.82 1.14 -20.28
C ILE A 1124 7.77 1.77 -18.89
N SER A 1125 7.45 3.07 -18.81
CA SER A 1125 7.25 3.76 -17.54
C SER A 1125 6.07 3.20 -16.75
N GLU A 1126 4.92 2.95 -17.37
CA GLU A 1126 3.70 2.44 -16.72
C GLU A 1126 3.91 1.01 -16.21
N VAL A 1127 4.54 0.15 -17.00
CA VAL A 1127 4.92 -1.21 -16.60
C VAL A 1127 5.91 -1.15 -15.44
N ALA A 1128 6.90 -0.24 -15.48
CA ALA A 1128 7.85 -0.07 -14.38
C ALA A 1128 7.16 0.45 -13.10
N THR A 1129 6.25 1.43 -13.21
CA THR A 1129 5.48 1.92 -12.06
C THR A 1129 4.55 0.86 -11.50
N TYR A 1130 3.96 0.02 -12.36
CA TYR A 1130 3.12 -1.09 -11.93
C TYR A 1130 3.95 -2.16 -11.23
N GLN A 1131 5.11 -2.54 -11.76
CA GLN A 1131 6.04 -3.47 -11.11
C GLN A 1131 6.51 -2.95 -9.74
N VAL A 1132 6.82 -1.65 -9.64
CA VAL A 1132 7.15 -1.02 -8.34
C VAL A 1132 5.96 -1.05 -7.39
N GLY A 1133 4.74 -0.77 -7.89
CA GLY A 1133 3.50 -0.88 -7.13
C GLY A 1133 3.26 -2.29 -6.59
N ALA A 1134 3.33 -3.30 -7.47
CA ALA A 1134 3.18 -4.71 -7.11
C ALA A 1134 4.23 -5.17 -6.08
N ILE A 1135 5.49 -4.74 -6.21
CA ILE A 1135 6.54 -5.01 -5.21
C ILE A 1135 6.20 -4.33 -3.87
N ASN A 1136 5.66 -3.11 -3.90
CA ASN A 1136 5.29 -2.39 -2.69
C ASN A 1136 4.06 -3.01 -2.00
N ASP A 1137 3.06 -3.43 -2.77
CA ASP A 1137 1.89 -4.16 -2.27
C ASP A 1137 2.30 -5.51 -1.68
N MET A 1138 3.27 -6.19 -2.30
CA MET A 1138 3.85 -7.41 -1.76
C MET A 1138 4.53 -7.14 -0.40
N LYS A 1139 5.32 -6.06 -0.28
CA LYS A 1139 5.91 -5.65 1.01
C LYS A 1139 4.85 -5.32 2.06
N VAL A 1140 3.79 -4.63 1.69
CA VAL A 1140 2.69 -4.29 2.60
C VAL A 1140 1.94 -5.55 3.04
N LEU A 1141 1.74 -6.52 2.15
CA LEU A 1141 1.15 -7.81 2.48
C LEU A 1141 2.08 -8.62 3.40
N ASP A 1142 3.39 -8.65 3.14
CA ASP A 1142 4.37 -9.29 4.01
C ASP A 1142 4.38 -8.63 5.40
N GLU A 1143 4.25 -7.30 5.48
CA GLU A 1143 4.11 -6.58 6.75
C GLU A 1143 2.79 -6.93 7.47
N LYS A 1144 1.68 -7.04 6.74
CA LYS A 1144 0.39 -7.46 7.30
C LYS A 1144 0.40 -8.92 7.75
N GLU A 1145 1.03 -9.82 7.00
CA GLU A 1145 1.25 -11.21 7.38
C GLU A 1145 2.14 -11.28 8.63
N PHE A 1146 3.20 -10.47 8.70
CA PHE A 1146 4.04 -10.36 9.89
C PHE A 1146 3.26 -9.83 11.10
N GLN A 1147 2.41 -8.81 10.90
CA GLN A 1147 1.52 -8.29 11.94
C GLN A 1147 0.48 -9.32 12.38
N SER A 1148 -0.11 -10.06 11.44
CA SER A 1148 -1.06 -11.15 11.69
C SER A 1148 -0.40 -12.29 12.47
N LEU A 1149 0.80 -12.73 12.06
CA LEU A 1149 1.60 -13.71 12.79
C LEU A 1149 1.95 -13.19 14.19
N ARG A 1150 2.26 -11.91 14.35
CA ARG A 1150 2.51 -11.28 15.66
C ARG A 1150 1.26 -11.27 16.53
N LEU A 1151 0.09 -10.98 15.96
CA LEU A 1151 -1.22 -11.04 16.62
C LEU A 1151 -1.61 -12.46 17.00
N GLN A 1152 -1.40 -13.44 16.11
CA GLN A 1152 -1.61 -14.86 16.40
C GLN A 1152 -0.65 -15.36 17.48
N LEU A 1153 0.59 -14.87 17.50
CA LEU A 1153 1.55 -15.19 18.55
C LEU A 1153 1.13 -14.57 19.89
N LEU A 1154 0.54 -13.36 19.88
CA LEU A 1154 -0.07 -12.72 21.04
C LEU A 1154 -1.34 -13.45 21.53
N ASP A 1155 -2.15 -13.96 20.61
CA ASP A 1155 -3.37 -14.71 20.91
C ASP A 1155 -3.06 -16.16 21.36
N LEU A 1156 -1.98 -16.74 20.85
CA LEU A 1156 -1.42 -17.98 21.39
C LEU A 1156 -0.79 -17.76 22.78
N GLN A 1157 -0.29 -16.55 23.07
CA GLN A 1157 0.14 -16.15 24.41
C GLN A 1157 -1.04 -15.95 25.37
N SER A 1158 -2.23 -15.56 24.89
CA SER A 1158 -3.40 -15.30 25.75
C SER A 1158 -4.21 -16.56 26.09
N LYS A 1159 -4.18 -17.61 25.26
CA LYS A 1159 -5.05 -18.80 25.39
C LYS A 1159 -4.60 -19.88 26.40
N SER A 1160 -3.50 -19.69 27.13
CA SER A 1160 -3.05 -20.63 28.17
C SER A 1160 -2.09 -19.94 29.14
N ASP A 1161 -2.26 -20.14 30.45
CA ASP A 1161 -1.45 -19.50 31.50
C ASP A 1161 0.06 -19.74 31.31
N ASP A 1162 0.45 -20.96 30.90
CA ASP A 1162 1.84 -21.31 30.56
C ASP A 1162 2.39 -20.52 29.36
N LYS A 1163 1.52 -20.09 28.43
CA LYS A 1163 1.91 -19.28 27.25
C LYS A 1163 1.83 -17.77 27.52
N SER A 1164 1.04 -17.36 28.50
CA SER A 1164 0.97 -15.97 29.03
C SER A 1164 2.25 -15.63 29.80
N GLU A 1165 2.80 -16.58 30.56
CA GLU A 1165 4.12 -16.45 31.19
C GLU A 1165 5.24 -16.33 30.15
N ILE A 1166 5.24 -17.16 29.10
CA ILE A 1166 6.18 -17.06 27.97
C ILE A 1166 6.06 -15.71 27.25
N GLY A 1167 4.84 -15.16 27.15
CA GLY A 1167 4.58 -13.84 26.56
C GLY A 1167 5.06 -12.67 27.40
N LYS A 1168 4.86 -12.73 28.72
CA LYS A 1168 5.38 -11.74 29.67
C LYS A 1168 6.91 -11.73 29.72
N ILE A 1169 7.54 -12.91 29.65
CA ILE A 1169 9.00 -13.05 29.55
C ILE A 1169 9.50 -12.39 28.25
N LYS A 1170 8.84 -12.66 27.11
CA LYS A 1170 9.20 -12.01 25.83
C LYS A 1170 8.91 -10.50 25.76
N SER A 1171 7.88 -9.98 26.44
CA SER A 1171 7.64 -8.53 26.49
C SER A 1171 8.63 -7.81 27.41
N LEU A 1172 9.07 -8.45 28.50
CA LEU A 1172 10.12 -7.91 29.38
C LEU A 1172 11.48 -7.86 28.67
N VAL A 1173 11.76 -8.82 27.78
CA VAL A 1173 12.94 -8.79 26.89
C VAL A 1173 12.87 -7.66 25.86
N LYS A 1174 11.67 -7.17 25.50
CA LYS A 1174 11.49 -6.11 24.50
C LYS A 1174 11.44 -4.69 25.08
N ILE A 1175 11.22 -4.54 26.39
CA ILE A 1175 11.31 -3.27 27.12
C ILE A 1175 12.77 -2.96 27.55
N THR A 1176 13.67 -3.95 27.45
CA THR A 1176 15.11 -3.83 27.76
C THR A 1176 16.00 -3.83 26.52
N LEU A 1177 15.43 -3.76 25.31
CA LEU A 1177 16.09 -3.28 24.09
C LEU A 1177 15.65 -1.84 23.85
#